data_AF-A0A7C1I0X9-F1
#
_entry.id   AF-A0A7C1I0X9-F1
#
_cell.length_a   1.000
_cell.length_b   1.000
_cell.length_c   1.000
_cell.angle_alpha   90.00
_cell.angle_beta   90.00
_cell.angle_gamma   90.00
#
_symmetry.space_group_name_H-M   'P 1'
#
loop_
_entity.id
_entity.type
_entity.pdbx_description
1 polymer ?
#
loop_
_entity_poly.entity_id
_entity_poly.type
_entity_poly.pdbx_seq_one_letter_code
_entity_poly.pdbx_strand_id
1 'polypeptide(L)'
;MSDREKNRFPEEKPTILLVDDEDQFRKTLSKQLSIRGYNVLDVGNGEDAIKIVRHQNPEVVVLDQKMPKMDGIQTLQELKNIRPEVQIIMLTGHGSIESARVTGKYDVFKYLQKPCPIDELIEAIESGRQERGYAMARNEISVIAKKSFKDWFIGVQNARPGIIIIGALIFATMFFLPPSDRLKLLLTTQKGSAAEEVILGYSEYRKMTPGQTVTEYYAERAGLYQTEKTIDGGKIKVPVGVDGVARRAHVMIGTLIVAALFWATGAVPVGVTALLVGVLMYFFGILPPDGVARAYAKDAVIFIFGVLALASAISKTGLDRRIGIILLSSSTSLIKMSLIFAPMLAVTASFLSEHALIAFIAPIFMMVYMGAIKVSGVSKDKALVVMMMLTLNYSANVGGPGSPAAGGRNAIMIGILSDYNISITFGQWVQYGLPFVPVMAVIIGLYFYLVMRKKIKIKELNISAAVKREAQKIGKMTPAEYKTAIVLVLLIFMWSAFSSRYGMGGPVIMALVALNILGILRWKDVNSIHWDVVALYAAASAMGTGLAITGAALLIADTFVRVLPEFLVHSAAGLSIATSIFTGVLTNFMSDGATVAAIGPICVPMATIAGASPVMVGLATAFASSFAHMLIIGTPNNAIIFALAKDYETGEQLVTMKDFFTHGAAVLLLSLIVLWFWVILGYWRFMSFPA
;
A
#
# COMPACT_ATOMS: atom_id res chain seq x y z
N MET A 1 19.08 -22.95 -36.68
CA MET A 1 18.06 -21.93 -37.02
C MET A 1 18.72 -20.93 -37.94
N SER A 2 18.14 -20.69 -39.12
CA SER A 2 18.75 -19.96 -40.25
C SER A 2 18.83 -18.46 -40.04
N ASP A 3 19.80 -17.81 -40.69
CA ASP A 3 20.13 -16.37 -40.75
C ASP A 3 19.03 -15.41 -41.24
N ARG A 4 17.74 -15.77 -41.18
CA ARG A 4 16.59 -14.94 -41.57
C ARG A 4 15.81 -14.30 -40.41
N GLU A 5 16.21 -14.51 -39.16
CA GLU A 5 15.53 -13.91 -37.99
C GLU A 5 16.20 -12.62 -37.45
N LYS A 6 17.32 -12.16 -38.03
CA LYS A 6 18.12 -11.06 -37.46
C LYS A 6 17.75 -9.62 -37.87
N ASN A 7 16.72 -9.38 -38.68
CA ASN A 7 16.46 -8.00 -39.14
C ASN A 7 14.96 -7.66 -39.25
N ARG A 8 14.33 -7.29 -38.12
CA ARG A 8 12.94 -6.77 -38.11
C ARG A 8 12.72 -5.43 -37.40
N PHE A 9 13.76 -4.69 -37.02
CA PHE A 9 13.61 -3.33 -36.47
C PHE A 9 14.81 -2.44 -36.86
N PRO A 10 14.62 -1.15 -37.20
CA PRO A 10 15.61 -0.15 -36.84
C PRO A 10 15.45 0.10 -35.32
N GLU A 11 16.38 -0.40 -34.51
CA GLU A 11 16.43 -0.06 -33.09
C GLU A 11 16.75 1.43 -32.94
N GLU A 12 15.89 2.21 -32.27
CA GLU A 12 16.29 3.51 -31.76
C GLU A 12 17.43 3.31 -30.77
N LYS A 13 18.57 3.91 -31.07
CA LYS A 13 19.79 3.76 -30.29
C LYS A 13 19.58 4.33 -28.88
N PRO A 14 19.94 3.58 -27.82
CA PRO A 14 19.77 4.06 -26.45
C PRO A 14 20.52 5.36 -26.20
N THR A 15 19.88 6.33 -25.56
CA THR A 15 20.45 7.67 -25.39
C THR A 15 21.25 7.79 -24.09
N ILE A 16 22.52 8.14 -24.20
CA ILE A 16 23.45 8.33 -23.08
C ILE A 16 23.91 9.78 -23.06
N LEU A 17 23.97 10.39 -21.88
CA LEU A 17 24.58 11.69 -21.68
C LEU A 17 25.97 11.52 -21.05
N LEU A 18 27.00 11.97 -21.74
CA LEU A 18 28.38 12.03 -21.25
C LEU A 18 28.72 13.46 -20.83
N VAL A 19 29.12 13.65 -19.58
CA VAL A 19 29.41 14.95 -18.98
C VAL A 19 30.84 14.93 -18.44
N ASP A 20 31.73 15.66 -19.11
CA ASP A 20 33.15 15.66 -18.80
C ASP A 20 33.82 16.93 -19.32
N ASP A 21 34.58 17.64 -18.50
CA ASP A 21 35.24 18.88 -18.90
C ASP A 21 36.47 18.65 -19.81
N GLU A 22 37.01 17.42 -19.84
CA GLU A 22 38.12 17.07 -20.70
C GLU A 22 37.66 16.70 -22.12
N ASP A 23 37.72 17.67 -23.03
CA ASP A 23 37.26 17.55 -24.42
C ASP A 23 37.79 16.33 -25.18
N GLN A 24 39.07 16.00 -25.02
CA GLN A 24 39.71 14.90 -25.74
C GLN A 24 39.21 13.55 -25.25
N PHE A 25 39.09 13.40 -23.92
CA PHE A 25 38.54 12.19 -23.30
C PHE A 25 37.06 12.02 -23.67
N ARG A 26 36.26 13.09 -23.54
CA ARG A 26 34.83 13.11 -23.86
C ARG A 26 34.56 12.70 -25.31
N LYS A 27 35.24 13.30 -26.28
CA LYS A 27 35.08 12.99 -27.71
C LYS A 27 35.49 11.56 -28.06
N THR A 28 36.58 11.08 -27.45
CA THR A 28 37.06 9.71 -27.68
C THR A 28 36.06 8.69 -27.16
N LEU A 29 35.57 8.88 -25.94
CA LEU A 29 34.60 8.00 -25.30
C LEU A 29 33.24 8.03 -26.01
N SER A 30 32.78 9.23 -26.40
CA SER A 30 31.57 9.41 -27.20
C SER A 30 31.63 8.60 -28.50
N LYS A 31 32.73 8.72 -29.26
CA LYS A 31 32.94 7.93 -30.49
C LYS A 31 32.93 6.42 -30.23
N GLN A 32 33.58 5.97 -29.15
CA GLN A 32 33.64 4.55 -28.79
C GLN A 32 32.26 3.97 -28.42
N LEU A 33 31.43 4.74 -27.73
CA LEU A 33 30.06 4.36 -27.38
C LEU A 33 29.13 4.42 -28.62
N SER A 34 29.26 5.43 -29.47
CA SER A 34 28.45 5.54 -30.70
C SER A 34 28.66 4.37 -31.66
N ILE A 35 29.91 3.89 -31.81
CA ILE A 35 30.25 2.71 -32.64
C ILE A 35 29.53 1.45 -32.13
N ARG A 36 29.27 1.38 -30.82
CA ARG A 36 28.65 0.22 -30.15
C ARG A 36 27.13 0.31 -30.03
N GLY A 37 26.50 1.25 -30.75
CA GLY A 37 25.05 1.32 -30.89
C GLY A 37 24.35 2.31 -29.97
N TYR A 38 25.08 3.15 -29.23
CA TYR A 38 24.47 4.19 -28.39
C TYR A 38 24.29 5.52 -29.15
N ASN A 39 23.22 6.25 -28.83
CA ASN A 39 23.06 7.66 -29.18
C ASN A 39 23.69 8.49 -28.06
N VAL A 40 24.85 9.09 -28.31
CA VAL A 40 25.62 9.77 -27.26
C VAL A 40 25.44 11.28 -27.40
N LEU A 41 24.92 11.89 -26.34
CA LEU A 41 24.91 13.32 -26.13
C LEU A 41 26.12 13.65 -25.25
N ASP A 42 26.92 14.64 -25.60
CA ASP A 42 28.09 15.02 -24.80
C ASP A 42 28.13 16.52 -24.51
N VAL A 43 28.50 16.87 -23.27
CA VAL A 43 28.62 18.24 -22.79
C VAL A 43 29.82 18.40 -21.86
N GLY A 44 30.39 19.60 -21.83
CA GLY A 44 31.59 19.90 -21.04
C GLY A 44 31.35 20.38 -19.61
N ASN A 45 30.08 20.54 -19.18
CA ASN A 45 29.76 21.14 -17.88
C ASN A 45 28.38 20.71 -17.35
N GLY A 46 28.16 20.89 -16.05
CA GLY A 46 26.93 20.52 -15.36
C GLY A 46 25.68 21.33 -15.74
N GLU A 47 25.83 22.61 -16.07
CA GLU A 47 24.69 23.48 -16.46
C GLU A 47 24.04 23.03 -17.76
N ASP A 48 24.86 22.66 -18.75
CA ASP A 48 24.37 22.14 -20.03
C ASP A 48 23.85 20.71 -19.88
N ALA A 49 24.43 19.90 -18.98
CA ALA A 49 23.88 18.60 -18.63
C ALA A 49 22.45 18.72 -18.09
N ILE A 50 22.19 19.70 -17.21
CA ILE A 50 20.86 19.99 -16.68
C ILE A 50 19.87 20.35 -17.80
N LYS A 51 20.27 21.18 -18.78
CA LYS A 51 19.42 21.54 -19.92
C LYS A 51 19.08 20.33 -20.77
N ILE A 52 20.06 19.46 -21.05
CA ILE A 52 19.83 18.25 -21.85
C ILE A 52 18.91 17.28 -21.13
N VAL A 53 19.11 17.01 -19.84
CA VAL A 53 18.26 16.10 -19.07
C VAL A 53 16.81 16.56 -19.00
N ARG A 54 16.57 17.88 -19.01
CA ARG A 54 15.21 18.45 -19.06
C ARG A 54 14.49 18.20 -20.39
N HIS A 55 15.20 18.03 -21.52
CA HIS A 55 14.58 18.07 -22.85
C HIS A 55 14.75 16.79 -23.68
N GLN A 56 15.86 16.06 -23.48
CA GLN A 56 16.23 14.92 -24.33
C GLN A 56 16.19 13.56 -23.61
N ASN A 57 15.87 13.55 -22.31
CA ASN A 57 15.54 12.35 -21.52
C ASN A 57 16.55 11.17 -21.65
N PRO A 58 17.84 11.41 -21.37
CA PRO A 58 18.84 10.33 -21.43
C PRO A 58 18.50 9.19 -20.47
N GLU A 59 18.90 7.97 -20.84
CA GLU A 59 18.68 6.77 -20.02
C GLU A 59 19.71 6.65 -18.90
N VAL A 60 20.96 6.97 -19.20
CA VAL A 60 22.09 6.94 -18.27
C VAL A 60 22.91 8.21 -18.45
N VAL A 61 23.37 8.76 -17.34
CA VAL A 61 24.32 9.88 -17.32
C VAL A 61 25.66 9.36 -16.81
N VAL A 62 26.70 9.50 -17.63
CA VAL A 62 28.09 9.26 -17.24
C VAL A 62 28.69 10.61 -16.91
N LEU A 63 29.04 10.82 -15.63
CA LEU A 63 29.33 12.13 -15.07
C LEU A 63 30.71 12.14 -14.42
N ASP A 64 31.57 13.07 -14.85
CA ASP A 64 32.83 13.32 -14.16
C ASP A 64 32.60 13.96 -12.79
N GLN A 65 33.39 13.53 -11.80
CA GLN A 65 33.29 14.06 -10.43
C GLN A 65 33.87 15.48 -10.29
N LYS A 66 34.98 15.78 -10.96
CA LYS A 66 35.77 17.00 -10.76
C LYS A 66 35.70 17.88 -12.01
N MET A 67 34.62 18.64 -12.10
CA MET A 67 34.42 19.62 -13.15
C MET A 67 34.48 21.06 -12.62
N PRO A 68 34.94 22.03 -13.42
CA PRO A 68 34.96 23.44 -13.07
C PRO A 68 33.55 24.05 -12.98
N LYS A 69 33.42 25.12 -12.18
CA LYS A 69 32.17 25.85 -11.86
C LYS A 69 31.18 25.04 -11.03
N MET A 70 30.56 24.03 -11.63
CA MET A 70 29.59 23.14 -10.97
C MET A 70 30.19 21.75 -10.92
N ASP A 71 30.44 21.26 -9.69
CA ASP A 71 31.06 19.95 -9.52
C ASP A 71 30.09 18.81 -9.89
N GLY A 72 30.62 17.60 -10.07
CA GLY A 72 29.80 16.44 -10.44
C GLY A 72 28.78 16.05 -9.38
N ILE A 73 29.01 16.35 -8.10
CA ILE A 73 28.09 16.02 -7.01
C ILE A 73 26.90 16.98 -7.00
N GLN A 74 27.14 18.28 -7.17
CA GLN A 74 26.12 19.31 -7.34
C GLN A 74 25.28 19.05 -8.59
N THR A 75 25.94 18.72 -9.70
CA THR A 75 25.27 18.34 -10.95
C THR A 75 24.35 17.14 -10.71
N LEU A 76 24.85 16.09 -10.06
CA LEU A 76 24.06 14.91 -9.72
C LEU A 76 22.80 15.25 -8.90
N GLN A 77 22.92 16.11 -7.88
CA GLN A 77 21.79 16.49 -7.04
C GLN A 77 20.70 17.18 -7.86
N GLU A 78 21.08 18.11 -8.74
CA GLU A 78 20.14 18.78 -9.62
C GLU A 78 19.51 17.83 -10.65
N LEU A 79 20.30 16.94 -11.25
CA LEU A 79 19.78 15.94 -12.18
C LEU A 79 18.76 15.02 -11.50
N LYS A 80 19.03 14.57 -10.28
CA LYS A 80 18.11 13.74 -9.48
C LYS A 80 16.88 14.49 -9.00
N ASN A 81 16.97 15.80 -8.75
CA ASN A 81 15.80 16.64 -8.46
C ASN A 81 14.88 16.78 -9.67
N ILE A 82 15.44 16.83 -10.88
CA ILE A 82 14.69 16.99 -12.13
C ILE A 82 14.11 15.66 -12.61
N ARG A 83 14.93 14.60 -12.58
CA ARG A 83 14.58 13.23 -13.00
C ARG A 83 15.17 12.21 -12.04
N PRO A 84 14.43 11.84 -10.97
CA PRO A 84 14.89 10.86 -9.99
C PRO A 84 15.18 9.49 -10.59
N GLU A 85 14.51 9.14 -11.70
CA GLU A 85 14.63 7.86 -12.40
C GLU A 85 15.93 7.68 -13.20
N VAL A 86 16.61 8.77 -13.56
CA VAL A 86 17.87 8.72 -14.31
C VAL A 86 18.95 8.04 -13.47
N GLN A 87 19.68 7.10 -14.08
CA GLN A 87 20.82 6.47 -13.41
C GLN A 87 22.10 7.21 -13.74
N ILE A 88 22.88 7.51 -12.69
CA ILE A 88 24.10 8.30 -12.80
C ILE A 88 25.29 7.42 -12.44
N ILE A 89 26.22 7.29 -13.38
CA ILE A 89 27.52 6.63 -13.21
C ILE A 89 28.56 7.72 -13.02
N MET A 90 29.20 7.74 -11.86
CA MET A 90 30.25 8.71 -11.56
C MET A 90 31.61 8.19 -12.00
N LEU A 91 32.34 8.97 -12.79
CA LEU A 91 33.74 8.72 -13.13
C LEU A 91 34.65 9.51 -12.17
N THR A 92 35.59 8.82 -11.52
CA THR A 92 36.43 9.43 -10.48
C THR A 92 37.93 9.17 -10.70
N GLY A 93 38.79 10.11 -10.30
CA GLY A 93 40.25 9.94 -10.36
C GLY A 93 40.82 9.03 -9.26
N HIS A 94 42.09 8.62 -9.42
CA HIS A 94 42.82 7.77 -8.46
C HIS A 94 42.79 8.34 -7.02
N GLY A 95 42.38 7.52 -6.05
CA GLY A 95 42.37 7.84 -4.61
C GLY A 95 41.03 8.25 -3.99
N SER A 96 39.91 8.23 -4.72
CA SER A 96 38.62 8.78 -4.28
C SER A 96 37.50 7.76 -4.00
N ILE A 97 37.66 6.49 -4.41
CA ILE A 97 36.59 5.47 -4.36
C ILE A 97 36.20 5.14 -2.92
N GLU A 98 37.18 5.01 -2.02
CA GLU A 98 36.93 4.79 -0.58
C GLU A 98 36.14 5.96 0.02
N SER A 99 36.53 7.21 -0.26
CA SER A 99 35.85 8.41 0.30
C SER A 99 34.42 8.61 -0.23
N ALA A 100 34.19 8.29 -1.51
CA ALA A 100 32.88 8.36 -2.14
C ALA A 100 31.95 7.20 -1.72
N ARG A 101 32.49 5.98 -1.53
CA ARG A 101 31.73 4.81 -1.06
C ARG A 101 31.38 4.91 0.43
N VAL A 102 32.28 5.47 1.25
CA VAL A 102 32.10 5.61 2.71
C VAL A 102 31.06 6.67 3.07
N THR A 103 30.80 7.66 2.22
CA THR A 103 29.82 8.71 2.54
C THR A 103 28.36 8.30 2.31
N GLY A 104 28.07 7.33 1.42
CA GLY A 104 26.73 6.72 1.25
C GLY A 104 25.55 7.70 1.11
N LYS A 105 25.82 8.96 0.79
CA LYS A 105 24.90 10.09 1.00
C LYS A 105 24.16 10.52 -0.26
N TYR A 106 24.59 10.06 -1.43
CA TYR A 106 24.10 10.50 -2.72
C TYR A 106 23.65 9.30 -3.58
N ASP A 107 22.53 9.46 -4.29
CA ASP A 107 21.86 8.44 -5.09
C ASP A 107 22.60 8.15 -6.42
N VAL A 108 23.86 7.73 -6.30
CA VAL A 108 24.71 7.31 -7.42
C VAL A 108 24.49 5.83 -7.69
N PHE A 109 24.31 5.47 -8.96
CA PHE A 109 24.15 4.07 -9.36
C PHE A 109 25.46 3.29 -9.22
N LYS A 110 26.54 3.82 -9.79
CA LYS A 110 27.87 3.19 -9.72
C LYS A 110 28.97 4.24 -9.78
N TYR A 111 30.07 3.99 -9.08
CA TYR A 111 31.32 4.74 -9.23
C TYR A 111 32.30 3.89 -10.03
N LEU A 112 32.97 4.49 -11.02
CA LEU A 112 34.02 3.88 -11.82
C LEU A 112 35.27 4.75 -11.79
N GLN A 113 36.45 4.11 -11.85
CA GLN A 113 37.73 4.80 -11.78
C GLN A 113 38.24 5.19 -13.17
N LYS A 114 38.76 6.41 -13.32
CA LYS A 114 39.52 6.83 -14.49
C LYS A 114 40.99 6.39 -14.37
N PRO A 115 41.60 5.82 -15.42
CA PRO A 115 40.98 5.41 -16.69
C PRO A 115 40.12 4.13 -16.54
N CYS A 116 38.91 4.14 -17.10
CA CYS A 116 37.98 3.00 -17.05
C CYS A 116 38.04 2.22 -18.37
N PRO A 117 38.21 0.88 -18.34
CA PRO A 117 38.03 0.04 -19.51
C PRO A 117 36.63 0.18 -20.12
N ILE A 118 36.54 0.30 -21.44
CA ILE A 118 35.26 0.56 -22.12
C ILE A 118 34.21 -0.53 -21.85
N ASP A 119 34.63 -1.78 -21.72
CA ASP A 119 33.72 -2.91 -21.47
C ASP A 119 33.09 -2.84 -20.07
N GLU A 120 33.86 -2.38 -19.07
CA GLU A 120 33.37 -2.16 -17.70
C GLU A 120 32.36 -1.00 -17.65
N LEU A 121 32.62 0.07 -18.40
CA LEU A 121 31.68 1.18 -18.54
C LEU A 121 30.39 0.74 -19.23
N ILE A 122 30.47 -0.10 -20.26
CA ILE A 122 29.30 -0.63 -20.96
C ILE A 122 28.46 -1.51 -20.04
N GLU A 123 29.08 -2.40 -19.28
CA GLU A 123 28.37 -3.24 -18.30
C GLU A 123 27.65 -2.38 -17.26
N ALA A 124 28.30 -1.31 -16.80
CA ALA A 124 27.69 -0.34 -15.89
C ALA A 124 26.53 0.43 -16.53
N ILE A 125 26.66 0.85 -17.79
CA ILE A 125 25.60 1.53 -18.55
C ILE A 125 24.40 0.60 -18.69
N GLU A 126 24.59 -0.64 -19.16
CA GLU A 126 23.49 -1.59 -19.34
C GLU A 126 22.81 -1.95 -18.02
N SER A 127 23.58 -2.13 -16.95
CA SER A 127 23.02 -2.34 -15.61
C SER A 127 22.22 -1.12 -15.13
N GLY A 128 22.72 0.09 -15.40
CA GLY A 128 22.03 1.35 -15.10
C GLY A 128 20.74 1.51 -15.91
N ARG A 129 20.72 1.10 -17.19
CA ARG A 129 19.51 1.13 -18.02
C ARG A 129 18.43 0.19 -17.47
N GLN A 130 18.81 -1.00 -17.03
CA GLN A 130 17.89 -1.93 -16.37
C GLN A 130 17.35 -1.34 -15.06
N GLU A 131 18.21 -0.74 -14.23
CA GLU A 131 17.80 -0.10 -12.98
C GLU A 131 16.91 1.12 -13.21
N ARG A 132 17.11 1.89 -14.28
CA ARG A 132 16.19 2.96 -14.69
C ARG A 132 14.78 2.42 -14.93
N GLY A 133 14.65 1.26 -15.57
CA GLY A 133 13.36 0.60 -15.75
C GLY A 133 12.66 0.33 -14.41
N TYR A 134 13.42 -0.15 -13.42
CA TYR A 134 12.91 -0.37 -12.06
C TYR A 134 12.62 0.94 -11.31
N ALA A 135 13.45 1.99 -11.47
CA ALA A 135 13.26 3.30 -10.86
C ALA A 135 12.06 4.05 -11.46
N MET A 136 11.84 3.94 -12.77
CA MET A 136 10.64 4.43 -13.46
C MET A 136 9.38 3.72 -12.95
N ALA A 137 9.45 2.41 -12.72
CA ALA A 137 8.36 1.66 -12.11
C ALA A 137 8.06 2.10 -10.66
N ARG A 138 9.08 2.57 -9.91
CA ARG A 138 8.90 3.18 -8.58
C ARG A 138 8.29 4.59 -8.62
N ASN A 139 8.50 5.36 -9.69
CA ASN A 139 8.10 6.77 -9.80
C ASN A 139 6.89 7.02 -10.74
N GLU A 140 6.05 6.00 -10.97
CA GLU A 140 4.75 6.08 -11.67
C GLU A 140 4.71 6.66 -13.10
N ILE A 141 5.85 6.96 -13.75
CA ILE A 141 5.87 7.45 -15.14
C ILE A 141 6.37 6.34 -16.06
N SER A 142 5.43 5.60 -16.64
CA SER A 142 5.73 4.64 -17.71
C SER A 142 5.77 5.37 -19.06
N VAL A 143 6.98 5.51 -19.62
CA VAL A 143 7.16 6.02 -21.00
C VAL A 143 6.72 4.94 -21.98
N ILE A 144 5.70 5.25 -22.80
CA ILE A 144 5.21 4.35 -23.84
C ILE A 144 6.02 4.59 -25.12
N ALA A 145 6.74 3.57 -25.60
CA ALA A 145 7.08 3.48 -27.02
C ALA A 145 5.82 3.02 -27.77
N LYS A 146 5.07 3.95 -28.37
CA LYS A 146 3.81 3.66 -29.08
C LYS A 146 4.11 2.87 -30.37
N LYS A 147 4.13 1.54 -30.30
CA LYS A 147 4.41 0.67 -31.46
C LYS A 147 3.15 0.05 -32.12
N SER A 148 2.02 -0.10 -31.41
CA SER A 148 0.77 -0.66 -31.97
C SER A 148 -0.50 -0.29 -31.18
N PHE A 149 -1.67 -0.30 -31.83
CA PHE A 149 -2.99 -0.12 -31.19
C PHE A 149 -3.25 -1.18 -30.11
N LYS A 150 -2.78 -2.41 -30.31
CA LYS A 150 -2.91 -3.50 -29.33
C LYS A 150 -2.11 -3.22 -28.06
N ASP A 151 -0.91 -2.67 -28.20
CA ASP A 151 -0.04 -2.30 -27.07
C ASP A 151 -0.62 -1.08 -26.32
N TRP A 152 -1.24 -0.15 -27.04
CA TRP A 152 -1.99 0.95 -26.42
C TRP A 152 -3.23 0.45 -25.68
N PHE A 153 -4.02 -0.47 -26.25
CA PHE A 153 -5.26 -0.94 -25.65
C PHE A 153 -5.03 -1.79 -24.39
N ILE A 154 -4.03 -2.68 -24.42
CA ILE A 154 -3.60 -3.47 -23.25
C ILE A 154 -2.98 -2.54 -22.20
N GLY A 155 -2.16 -1.58 -22.64
CA GLY A 155 -1.50 -0.60 -21.79
C GLY A 155 -0.49 -1.22 -20.82
N VAL A 156 -0.08 -0.44 -19.84
CA VAL A 156 0.89 -0.80 -18.80
C VAL A 156 0.26 -0.55 -17.43
N GLN A 157 0.88 -1.06 -16.36
CA GLN A 157 0.40 -0.76 -15.00
C GLN A 157 0.33 0.76 -14.80
N ASN A 158 -0.75 1.22 -14.18
CA ASN A 158 -1.17 2.61 -13.99
C ASN A 158 -1.61 3.37 -15.26
N ALA A 159 -1.66 2.71 -16.44
CA ALA A 159 -2.22 3.30 -17.66
C ALA A 159 -2.74 2.19 -18.60
N ARG A 160 -3.98 1.72 -18.38
CA ARG A 160 -4.64 0.67 -19.18
C ARG A 160 -5.91 1.19 -19.88
N PRO A 161 -5.78 1.80 -21.08
CA PRO A 161 -6.89 2.43 -21.80
C PRO A 161 -8.08 1.50 -22.02
N GLY A 162 -7.86 0.22 -22.36
CA GLY A 162 -8.94 -0.73 -22.56
C GLY A 162 -9.78 -0.94 -21.29
N ILE A 163 -9.13 -1.04 -20.13
CA ILE A 163 -9.84 -1.19 -18.84
C ILE A 163 -10.54 0.11 -18.45
N ILE A 164 -9.94 1.27 -18.75
CA ILE A 164 -10.58 2.57 -18.53
C ILE A 164 -11.88 2.69 -19.33
N ILE A 165 -11.86 2.27 -20.60
CA ILE A 165 -13.06 2.26 -21.47
C ILE A 165 -14.11 1.31 -20.90
N ILE A 166 -13.71 0.10 -20.46
CA ILE A 166 -14.63 -0.84 -19.81
C ILE A 166 -15.25 -0.22 -18.56
N GLY A 167 -14.46 0.45 -17.72
CA GLY A 167 -14.95 1.16 -16.55
C GLY A 167 -15.96 2.25 -16.91
N ALA A 168 -15.68 3.06 -17.94
CA ALA A 168 -16.59 4.09 -18.41
C ALA A 168 -17.91 3.49 -18.96
N LEU A 169 -17.83 2.37 -19.68
CA LEU A 169 -19.02 1.65 -20.17
C LEU A 169 -19.85 1.05 -19.03
N ILE A 170 -19.21 0.45 -18.03
CA ILE A 170 -19.88 -0.05 -16.82
C ILE A 170 -20.60 1.09 -16.11
N PHE A 171 -19.91 2.22 -15.91
CA PHE A 171 -20.49 3.39 -15.27
C PHE A 171 -21.67 3.97 -16.05
N ALA A 172 -21.53 4.13 -17.37
CA ALA A 172 -22.60 4.60 -18.23
C ALA A 172 -23.81 3.66 -18.18
N THR A 173 -23.57 2.35 -18.23
CA THR A 173 -24.63 1.33 -18.10
C THR A 173 -25.34 1.48 -16.77
N MET A 174 -24.61 1.60 -15.65
CA MET A 174 -25.19 1.80 -14.32
C MET A 174 -25.99 3.11 -14.20
N PHE A 175 -25.57 4.17 -14.89
CA PHE A 175 -26.27 5.46 -14.90
C PHE A 175 -27.60 5.41 -15.66
N PHE A 176 -27.63 4.70 -16.79
CA PHE A 176 -28.83 4.59 -17.64
C PHE A 176 -29.75 3.42 -17.25
N LEU A 177 -29.28 2.47 -16.43
CA LEU A 177 -30.08 1.35 -15.96
C LEU A 177 -31.29 1.87 -15.13
N PRO A 178 -32.52 1.43 -15.43
CA PRO A 178 -33.65 1.78 -14.60
C PRO A 178 -33.48 1.18 -13.19
N PRO A 179 -33.89 1.90 -12.13
CA PRO A 179 -33.72 1.42 -10.78
C PRO A 179 -34.53 0.16 -10.51
N SER A 180 -33.90 -0.83 -9.89
CA SER A 180 -34.54 -2.11 -9.57
C SER A 180 -35.74 -1.94 -8.64
N ASP A 181 -36.76 -2.78 -8.81
CA ASP A 181 -37.95 -2.76 -7.96
C ASP A 181 -37.60 -2.98 -6.48
N ARG A 182 -36.55 -3.77 -6.22
CA ARG A 182 -36.04 -3.98 -4.86
C ARG A 182 -35.47 -2.71 -4.26
N LEU A 183 -34.68 -1.94 -5.02
CA LEU A 183 -34.17 -0.66 -4.53
C LEU A 183 -35.32 0.34 -4.29
N LYS A 184 -36.30 0.40 -5.21
CA LYS A 184 -37.47 1.27 -5.03
C LYS A 184 -38.22 0.92 -3.74
N LEU A 185 -38.48 -0.37 -3.50
CA LEU A 185 -39.09 -0.85 -2.27
C LEU A 185 -38.31 -0.34 -1.05
N LEU A 186 -37.00 -0.62 -0.98
CA LEU A 186 -36.13 -0.18 0.12
C LEU A 186 -36.17 1.34 0.35
N LEU A 187 -36.22 2.14 -0.72
CA LEU A 187 -36.21 3.60 -0.63
C LEU A 187 -37.57 4.21 -0.27
N THR A 188 -38.66 3.49 -0.51
CA THR A 188 -40.05 3.91 -0.23
C THR A 188 -40.63 3.35 1.06
N THR A 189 -39.97 2.35 1.68
CA THR A 189 -40.40 1.84 2.99
C THR A 189 -40.37 2.96 4.03
N GLN A 190 -41.45 3.07 4.79
CA GLN A 190 -41.61 4.04 5.86
C GLN A 190 -41.10 3.48 7.19
N LYS A 191 -40.44 4.32 7.99
CA LYS A 191 -40.09 4.00 9.37
C LYS A 191 -41.35 3.81 10.22
N GLY A 192 -41.44 2.72 11.00
CA GLY A 192 -42.63 2.37 11.78
C GLY A 192 -43.68 1.55 11.02
N SER A 193 -43.40 1.16 9.76
CA SER A 193 -44.29 0.29 8.98
C SER A 193 -44.05 -1.20 9.30
N ALA A 194 -45.00 -2.07 8.95
CA ALA A 194 -44.85 -3.53 9.11
C ALA A 194 -43.66 -4.12 8.32
N ALA A 195 -43.14 -3.39 7.34
CA ALA A 195 -41.99 -3.78 6.54
C ALA A 195 -40.69 -3.07 6.98
N GLU A 196 -40.66 -2.38 8.13
CA GLU A 196 -39.49 -1.58 8.55
C GLU A 196 -38.20 -2.39 8.71
N GLU A 197 -38.31 -3.71 8.92
CA GLU A 197 -37.17 -4.62 9.04
C GLU A 197 -36.19 -4.49 7.86
N VAL A 198 -36.69 -4.22 6.65
CA VAL A 198 -35.86 -4.11 5.44
C VAL A 198 -35.02 -2.83 5.38
N ILE A 199 -35.34 -1.82 6.20
CA ILE A 199 -34.63 -0.54 6.27
C ILE A 199 -33.87 -0.32 7.58
N LEU A 200 -33.90 -1.27 8.52
CA LEU A 200 -33.15 -1.19 9.79
C LEU A 200 -31.64 -0.99 9.56
N GLY A 201 -31.10 -1.50 8.45
CA GLY A 201 -29.70 -1.32 8.06
C GLY A 201 -29.35 0.05 7.47
N TYR A 202 -30.31 0.97 7.35
CA TYR A 202 -30.04 2.29 6.81
C TYR A 202 -29.23 3.09 7.82
N SER A 203 -28.10 3.66 7.38
CA SER A 203 -27.12 4.34 8.26
C SER A 203 -27.73 5.45 9.12
N GLU A 204 -28.77 6.10 8.61
CA GLU A 204 -29.44 7.22 9.25
C GLU A 204 -30.85 6.87 9.73
N TYR A 205 -31.19 5.57 9.77
CA TYR A 205 -32.49 5.07 10.24
C TYR A 205 -32.89 5.65 11.59
N ARG A 206 -31.94 5.72 12.53
CA ARG A 206 -32.17 6.26 13.89
C ARG A 206 -32.60 7.73 13.87
N LYS A 207 -32.15 8.53 12.89
CA LYS A 207 -32.42 9.97 12.75
C LYS A 207 -33.67 10.29 11.94
N MET A 208 -34.20 9.32 11.19
CA MET A 208 -35.47 9.46 10.47
C MET A 208 -36.64 9.63 11.44
N THR A 209 -37.66 10.37 11.03
CA THR A 209 -38.92 10.48 11.78
C THR A 209 -39.88 9.32 11.43
N PRO A 210 -40.76 8.87 12.35
CA PRO A 210 -41.77 7.86 12.03
C PRO A 210 -42.66 8.31 10.85
N GLY A 211 -42.93 7.41 9.91
CA GLY A 211 -43.66 7.71 8.67
C GLY A 211 -42.79 8.26 7.52
N GLN A 212 -41.55 8.69 7.80
CA GLN A 212 -40.63 9.18 6.78
C GLN A 212 -39.99 8.04 6.00
N THR A 213 -39.84 8.21 4.68
CA THR A 213 -39.12 7.30 3.80
C THR A 213 -37.64 7.65 3.69
N VAL A 214 -36.81 6.70 3.25
CA VAL A 214 -35.38 6.95 2.97
C VAL A 214 -35.22 8.01 1.88
N THR A 215 -36.12 7.99 0.88
CA THR A 215 -36.16 8.98 -0.22
C THR A 215 -36.32 10.40 0.30
N GLU A 216 -37.34 10.64 1.12
CA GLU A 216 -37.64 11.97 1.67
C GLU A 216 -36.48 12.46 2.56
N TYR A 217 -36.01 11.61 3.48
CA TYR A 217 -34.92 11.96 4.38
C TYR A 217 -33.63 12.34 3.63
N TYR A 218 -33.25 11.53 2.63
CA TYR A 218 -32.06 11.79 1.84
C TYR A 218 -32.22 13.06 0.98
N ALA A 219 -33.37 13.24 0.32
CA ALA A 219 -33.62 14.39 -0.53
C ALA A 219 -33.56 15.72 0.26
N GLU A 220 -34.15 15.76 1.46
CA GLU A 220 -34.06 16.89 2.37
C GLU A 220 -32.61 17.15 2.82
N ARG A 221 -31.92 16.11 3.29
CA ARG A 221 -30.55 16.24 3.81
C ARG A 221 -29.54 16.67 2.75
N ALA A 222 -29.69 16.17 1.53
CA ALA A 222 -28.82 16.52 0.41
C ALA A 222 -29.24 17.82 -0.30
N GLY A 223 -30.30 18.50 0.16
CA GLY A 223 -30.80 19.74 -0.44
C GLY A 223 -31.30 19.54 -1.88
N LEU A 224 -31.79 18.35 -2.20
CA LEU A 224 -32.19 17.96 -3.53
C LEU A 224 -33.66 18.33 -3.76
N TYR A 225 -33.88 19.50 -4.35
CA TYR A 225 -35.21 19.99 -4.72
C TYR A 225 -35.34 20.12 -6.24
N GLN A 226 -36.47 19.65 -6.76
CA GLN A 226 -36.91 19.88 -8.12
C GLN A 226 -38.01 20.95 -8.13
N THR A 227 -38.00 21.81 -9.15
CA THR A 227 -39.07 22.79 -9.32
C THR A 227 -40.21 22.15 -10.11
N GLU A 228 -41.34 21.91 -9.46
CA GLU A 228 -42.56 21.50 -10.13
C GLU A 228 -43.45 22.71 -10.42
N LYS A 229 -44.10 22.68 -11.59
CA LYS A 229 -45.11 23.67 -11.93
C LYS A 229 -46.43 23.24 -11.30
N THR A 230 -46.97 24.08 -10.42
CA THR A 230 -48.31 23.90 -9.85
C THR A 230 -49.37 24.06 -10.95
N ILE A 231 -50.55 23.49 -10.73
CA ILE A 231 -51.68 23.54 -11.67
C ILE A 231 -52.06 25.01 -11.99
N ASP A 232 -51.82 25.94 -11.06
CA ASP A 232 -52.04 27.38 -11.21
C ASP A 232 -50.87 28.15 -11.86
N GLY A 233 -49.86 27.46 -12.41
CA GLY A 233 -48.68 28.08 -13.03
C GLY A 233 -47.60 28.57 -12.03
N GLY A 234 -47.81 28.37 -10.74
CA GLY A 234 -46.80 28.59 -9.69
C GLY A 234 -45.60 27.64 -9.82
N LYS A 235 -44.46 28.02 -9.23
CA LYS A 235 -43.26 27.16 -9.13
C LYS A 235 -43.09 26.77 -7.67
N ILE A 236 -43.29 25.49 -7.33
CA ILE A 236 -43.04 24.96 -6.00
C ILE A 236 -41.78 24.10 -6.01
N LYS A 237 -40.96 24.19 -4.95
CA LYS A 237 -39.80 23.31 -4.77
C LYS A 237 -40.28 22.05 -4.05
N VAL A 238 -40.25 20.93 -4.76
CA VAL A 238 -40.60 19.61 -4.22
C VAL A 238 -39.32 18.79 -4.11
N PRO A 239 -39.13 17.98 -3.06
CA PRO A 239 -37.99 17.07 -2.97
C PRO A 239 -37.90 16.17 -4.21
N VAL A 240 -36.69 15.83 -4.63
CA VAL A 240 -36.48 14.90 -5.76
C VAL A 240 -37.18 13.56 -5.47
N GLY A 241 -38.00 13.09 -6.40
CA GLY A 241 -38.75 11.84 -6.26
C GLY A 241 -37.86 10.58 -6.22
N VAL A 242 -38.50 9.44 -5.94
CA VAL A 242 -37.86 8.12 -5.73
C VAL A 242 -36.87 7.76 -6.84
N ASP A 243 -37.23 7.95 -8.11
CA ASP A 243 -36.35 7.60 -9.23
C ASP A 243 -35.07 8.45 -9.27
N GLY A 244 -35.13 9.71 -8.83
CA GLY A 244 -33.96 10.58 -8.77
C GLY A 244 -33.02 10.25 -7.60
N VAL A 245 -33.55 9.78 -6.48
CA VAL A 245 -32.76 9.24 -5.36
C VAL A 245 -32.17 7.87 -5.74
N ALA A 246 -32.98 6.99 -6.32
CA ALA A 246 -32.57 5.67 -6.77
C ALA A 246 -31.48 5.74 -7.85
N ARG A 247 -31.50 6.75 -8.73
CA ARG A 247 -30.43 7.00 -9.70
C ARG A 247 -29.11 7.35 -9.02
N ARG A 248 -29.12 8.16 -7.96
CA ARG A 248 -27.91 8.51 -7.20
C ARG A 248 -27.33 7.31 -6.47
N ALA A 249 -28.19 6.44 -5.94
CA ALA A 249 -27.77 5.15 -5.40
C ALA A 249 -27.06 4.29 -6.47
N HIS A 250 -27.62 4.17 -7.68
CA HIS A 250 -26.97 3.45 -8.78
C HIS A 250 -25.64 4.07 -9.20
N VAL A 251 -25.56 5.39 -9.30
CA VAL A 251 -24.32 6.09 -9.60
C VAL A 251 -23.26 5.79 -8.55
N MET A 252 -23.63 5.74 -7.27
CA MET A 252 -22.70 5.41 -6.20
C MET A 252 -22.21 3.95 -6.31
N ILE A 253 -23.10 3.01 -6.62
CA ILE A 253 -22.72 1.61 -6.88
C ILE A 253 -21.80 1.52 -8.10
N GLY A 254 -22.12 2.22 -9.19
CA GLY A 254 -21.27 2.28 -10.39
C GLY A 254 -19.90 2.89 -10.09
N THR A 255 -19.85 3.94 -9.28
CA THR A 255 -18.60 4.56 -8.80
C THR A 255 -17.76 3.55 -8.01
N LEU A 256 -18.37 2.80 -7.10
CA LEU A 256 -17.70 1.75 -6.33
C LEU A 256 -17.13 0.65 -7.25
N ILE A 257 -17.93 0.15 -8.21
CA ILE A 257 -17.51 -0.91 -9.13
C ILE A 257 -16.33 -0.44 -10.00
N VAL A 258 -16.39 0.78 -10.53
CA VAL A 258 -15.30 1.33 -11.35
C VAL A 258 -14.05 1.57 -10.53
N ALA A 259 -14.16 2.15 -9.33
CA ALA A 259 -13.02 2.35 -8.44
C ALA A 259 -12.37 1.01 -8.07
N ALA A 260 -13.17 0.00 -7.71
CA ALA A 260 -12.69 -1.34 -7.41
C ALA A 260 -12.00 -1.99 -8.62
N LEU A 261 -12.58 -1.87 -9.82
CA LEU A 261 -11.97 -2.36 -11.05
C LEU A 261 -10.61 -1.70 -11.31
N PHE A 262 -10.52 -0.38 -11.17
CA PHE A 262 -9.30 0.36 -11.45
C PHE A 262 -8.20 0.06 -10.41
N TRP A 263 -8.54 -0.06 -9.13
CA TRP A 263 -7.58 -0.46 -8.10
C TRP A 263 -7.12 -1.90 -8.24
N ALA A 264 -8.02 -2.84 -8.55
CA ALA A 264 -7.67 -4.25 -8.73
C ALA A 264 -6.78 -4.48 -9.97
N THR A 265 -6.97 -3.67 -11.02
CA THR A 265 -6.23 -3.84 -12.28
C THR A 265 -5.05 -2.90 -12.43
N GLY A 266 -4.91 -1.89 -11.55
CA GLY A 266 -3.98 -0.78 -11.74
C GLY A 266 -4.21 -0.07 -13.07
N ALA A 267 -5.47 0.12 -13.49
CA ALA A 267 -5.77 0.76 -14.78
C ALA A 267 -5.41 2.25 -14.80
N VAL A 268 -5.57 2.88 -13.65
CA VAL A 268 -5.31 4.29 -13.35
C VAL A 268 -4.54 4.31 -12.03
N PRO A 269 -3.60 5.25 -11.79
CA PRO A 269 -2.90 5.33 -10.51
C PRO A 269 -3.89 5.41 -9.35
N VAL A 270 -3.52 4.82 -8.21
CA VAL A 270 -4.42 4.67 -7.05
C VAL A 270 -4.94 6.03 -6.57
N GLY A 271 -4.05 7.03 -6.44
CA GLY A 271 -4.42 8.39 -6.05
C GLY A 271 -5.31 9.10 -7.07
N VAL A 272 -5.10 8.88 -8.37
CA VAL A 272 -5.94 9.48 -9.43
C VAL A 272 -7.34 8.85 -9.44
N THR A 273 -7.42 7.53 -9.25
CA THR A 273 -8.71 6.84 -9.08
C THR A 273 -9.46 7.37 -7.85
N ALA A 274 -8.74 7.66 -6.76
CA ALA A 274 -9.33 8.30 -5.59
C ALA A 274 -9.92 9.68 -5.91
N LEU A 275 -9.24 10.51 -6.70
CA LEU A 275 -9.80 11.79 -7.16
C LEU A 275 -11.00 11.62 -8.10
N LEU A 276 -10.99 10.60 -8.96
CA LEU A 276 -12.09 10.27 -9.86
C LEU A 276 -13.38 9.99 -9.07
N VAL A 277 -13.30 9.28 -7.93
CA VAL A 277 -14.45 9.08 -7.04
C VAL A 277 -15.07 10.42 -6.65
N GLY A 278 -14.23 11.39 -6.25
CA GLY A 278 -14.68 12.74 -5.89
C GLY A 278 -15.37 13.44 -7.05
N VAL A 279 -14.76 13.40 -8.24
CA VAL A 279 -15.35 13.94 -9.48
C VAL A 279 -16.74 13.35 -9.72
N LEU A 280 -16.89 12.02 -9.65
CA LEU A 280 -18.18 11.37 -9.84
C LEU A 280 -19.20 11.78 -8.76
N MET A 281 -18.78 11.92 -7.50
CA MET A 281 -19.65 12.39 -6.43
C MET A 281 -20.15 13.84 -6.63
N TYR A 282 -19.26 14.76 -7.05
CA TYR A 282 -19.60 16.16 -7.32
C TYR A 282 -20.54 16.29 -8.52
N PHE A 283 -20.16 15.74 -9.67
CA PHE A 283 -20.85 15.99 -10.93
C PHE A 283 -22.18 15.24 -11.07
N PHE A 284 -22.34 14.11 -10.37
CA PHE A 284 -23.61 13.38 -10.34
C PHE A 284 -24.46 13.71 -9.11
N GLY A 285 -24.05 14.68 -8.29
CA GLY A 285 -24.83 15.23 -7.19
C GLY A 285 -25.18 14.18 -6.12
N ILE A 286 -24.23 13.32 -5.76
CA ILE A 286 -24.39 12.31 -4.70
C ILE A 286 -24.47 12.98 -3.33
N LEU A 287 -23.67 14.04 -3.13
CA LEU A 287 -23.72 14.92 -1.97
C LEU A 287 -23.55 16.37 -2.43
N PRO A 288 -23.99 17.36 -1.63
CA PRO A 288 -23.62 18.75 -1.83
C PRO A 288 -22.09 18.93 -1.85
N PRO A 289 -21.54 19.97 -2.51
CA PRO A 289 -20.10 20.15 -2.62
C PRO A 289 -19.35 20.09 -1.28
N ASP A 290 -19.82 20.83 -0.26
CA ASP A 290 -19.24 20.79 1.09
C ASP A 290 -19.45 19.45 1.80
N GLY A 291 -20.47 18.69 1.40
CA GLY A 291 -20.70 17.33 1.85
C GLY A 291 -19.64 16.36 1.32
N VAL A 292 -19.28 16.49 0.03
CA VAL A 292 -18.19 15.72 -0.58
C VAL A 292 -16.85 16.08 0.09
N ALA A 293 -16.54 17.37 0.24
CA ALA A 293 -15.32 17.82 0.89
C ALA A 293 -15.19 17.29 2.33
N ARG A 294 -16.27 17.36 3.12
CA ARG A 294 -16.29 16.79 4.48
C ARG A 294 -16.11 15.28 4.49
N ALA A 295 -16.66 14.57 3.51
CA ALA A 295 -16.51 13.12 3.40
C ALA A 295 -15.05 12.70 3.10
N TYR A 296 -14.28 13.55 2.43
CA TYR A 296 -12.83 13.36 2.19
C TYR A 296 -11.96 13.75 3.40
N ALA A 297 -12.45 14.58 4.32
CA ALA A 297 -11.67 15.16 5.41
C ALA A 297 -12.06 14.61 6.79
N LYS A 298 -12.37 13.32 6.90
CA LYS A 298 -12.70 12.69 8.19
C LYS A 298 -11.47 12.50 9.09
N ASP A 299 -11.71 12.35 10.39
CA ASP A 299 -10.66 12.09 11.40
C ASP A 299 -9.76 10.89 11.02
N ALA A 300 -10.32 9.82 10.44
CA ALA A 300 -9.57 8.66 9.96
C ALA A 300 -8.55 9.01 8.86
N VAL A 301 -8.85 9.98 7.99
CA VAL A 301 -7.94 10.44 6.92
C VAL A 301 -6.79 11.24 7.52
N ILE A 302 -7.10 12.12 8.47
CA ILE A 302 -6.11 12.89 9.23
C ILE A 302 -5.19 11.98 10.04
N PHE A 303 -5.76 10.95 10.68
CA PHE A 303 -5.01 9.93 11.39
C PHE A 303 -4.00 9.23 10.48
N ILE A 304 -4.41 8.81 9.27
CA ILE A 304 -3.50 8.14 8.33
C ILE A 304 -2.40 9.05 7.81
N PHE A 305 -2.73 10.28 7.42
CA PHE A 305 -1.72 11.29 7.12
C PHE A 305 -0.69 11.39 8.25
N GLY A 306 -1.20 11.48 9.48
CA GLY A 306 -0.40 11.57 10.69
C GLY A 306 0.57 10.39 10.89
N VAL A 307 0.05 9.16 10.79
CA VAL A 307 0.85 7.94 10.99
C VAL A 307 1.91 7.78 9.89
N LEU A 308 1.60 8.12 8.64
CA LEU A 308 2.58 8.09 7.54
C LEU A 308 3.71 9.12 7.75
N ALA A 309 3.37 10.34 8.18
CA ALA A 309 4.36 11.36 8.50
C ALA A 309 5.21 10.98 9.73
N LEU A 310 4.61 10.37 10.74
CA LEU A 310 5.32 9.83 11.90
C LEU A 310 6.28 8.70 11.49
N ALA A 311 5.85 7.79 10.60
CA ALA A 311 6.70 6.73 10.07
C ALA A 311 7.93 7.29 9.34
N SER A 312 7.77 8.37 8.58
CA SER A 312 8.90 9.09 7.96
C SER A 312 9.88 9.63 9.00
N ALA A 313 9.39 10.21 10.12
CA ALA A 313 10.25 10.64 11.22
C ALA A 313 11.02 9.49 11.87
N ILE A 314 10.33 8.37 12.16
CA ILE A 314 10.94 7.16 12.75
C ILE A 314 12.06 6.64 11.84
N SER A 315 11.79 6.49 10.54
CA SER A 315 12.78 5.95 9.60
C SER A 315 13.97 6.89 9.41
N LYS A 316 13.72 8.21 9.37
CA LYS A 316 14.78 9.23 9.31
C LYS A 316 15.71 9.20 10.53
N THR A 317 15.17 8.94 11.73
CA THR A 317 16.00 8.83 12.94
C THR A 317 16.75 7.51 13.05
N GLY A 318 16.36 6.48 12.29
CA GLY A 318 16.94 5.13 12.39
C GLY A 318 16.45 4.33 13.61
N LEU A 319 15.39 4.80 14.27
CA LEU A 319 14.79 4.11 15.42
C LEU A 319 14.24 2.73 15.02
N ASP A 320 13.65 2.62 13.82
CA ASP A 320 13.21 1.37 13.19
C ASP A 320 14.36 0.34 13.06
N ARG A 321 15.54 0.78 12.63
CA ARG A 321 16.74 -0.08 12.51
C ARG A 321 17.18 -0.59 13.87
N ARG A 322 17.21 0.28 14.89
CA ARG A 322 17.58 -0.12 16.26
C ARG A 322 16.61 -1.17 16.81
N ILE A 323 15.31 -0.95 16.62
CA ILE A 323 14.27 -1.92 17.01
C ILE A 323 14.50 -3.24 16.27
N GLY A 324 14.75 -3.20 14.95
CA GLY A 324 15.06 -4.39 14.16
C GLY A 324 16.24 -5.21 14.70
N ILE A 325 17.31 -4.55 15.14
CA ILE A 325 18.46 -5.24 15.78
C ILE A 325 18.09 -5.87 17.12
N ILE A 326 17.32 -5.16 17.95
CA ILE A 326 16.85 -5.70 19.24
C ILE A 326 16.01 -6.96 19.00
N LEU A 327 15.10 -6.94 18.03
CA LEU A 327 14.29 -8.10 17.65
C LEU A 327 15.19 -9.25 17.21
N LEU A 328 16.16 -8.98 16.34
CA LEU A 328 17.06 -9.99 15.79
C LEU A 328 17.98 -10.63 16.84
N SER A 329 18.29 -9.94 17.95
CA SER A 329 19.10 -10.50 19.03
C SER A 329 18.49 -11.75 19.67
N SER A 330 17.15 -11.89 19.63
CA SER A 330 16.43 -13.06 20.13
C SER A 330 16.58 -14.30 19.24
N SER A 331 16.95 -14.10 17.97
CA SER A 331 16.92 -15.12 16.93
C SER A 331 18.20 -15.97 16.91
N THR A 332 18.63 -16.56 18.02
CA THR A 332 19.93 -17.30 18.08
C THR A 332 19.92 -18.67 17.40
N SER A 333 18.76 -19.20 17.03
CA SER A 333 18.61 -20.49 16.33
C SER A 333 17.35 -20.47 15.47
N LEU A 334 17.19 -21.43 14.56
CA LEU A 334 16.00 -21.52 13.69
C LEU A 334 14.69 -21.68 14.49
N ILE A 335 14.72 -22.40 15.62
CA ILE A 335 13.56 -22.56 16.50
C ILE A 335 13.22 -21.22 17.16
N LYS A 336 14.21 -20.52 17.73
CA LYS A 336 13.98 -19.22 18.36
C LYS A 336 13.58 -18.15 17.35
N MET A 337 14.10 -18.22 16.13
CA MET A 337 13.65 -17.38 15.01
C MET A 337 12.14 -17.57 14.77
N SER A 338 11.69 -18.83 14.78
CA SER A 338 10.32 -19.18 14.46
C SER A 338 9.35 -18.94 15.62
N LEU A 339 9.75 -19.19 16.87
CA LEU A 339 8.85 -19.19 18.03
C LEU A 339 8.99 -17.96 18.93
N ILE A 340 10.07 -17.18 18.81
CA ILE A 340 10.33 -15.99 19.63
C ILE A 340 10.42 -14.75 18.76
N PHE A 341 11.31 -14.75 17.76
CA PHE A 341 11.48 -13.60 16.88
C PHE A 341 10.22 -13.29 16.06
N ALA A 342 9.58 -14.30 15.46
CA ALA A 342 8.36 -14.12 14.67
C ALA A 342 7.23 -13.40 15.44
N PRO A 343 6.79 -13.84 16.64
CA PRO A 343 5.76 -13.11 17.39
C PRO A 343 6.22 -11.74 17.88
N MET A 344 7.49 -11.57 18.28
CA MET A 344 8.01 -10.24 18.66
C MET A 344 7.98 -9.26 17.48
N LEU A 345 8.38 -9.72 16.29
CA LEU A 345 8.32 -8.96 15.06
C LEU A 345 6.87 -8.59 14.72
N ALA A 346 5.95 -9.55 14.77
CA ALA A 346 4.55 -9.32 14.44
C ALA A 346 3.90 -8.28 15.36
N VAL A 347 4.12 -8.38 16.67
CA VAL A 347 3.63 -7.39 17.65
C VAL A 347 4.26 -6.02 17.40
N THR A 348 5.54 -5.98 17.02
CA THR A 348 6.20 -4.71 16.68
C THR A 348 5.63 -4.10 15.41
N ALA A 349 5.37 -4.92 14.38
CA ALA A 349 4.73 -4.52 13.13
C ALA A 349 3.28 -4.02 13.33
N SER A 350 2.64 -4.36 14.45
CA SER A 350 1.36 -3.74 14.83
C SER A 350 1.47 -2.25 15.14
N PHE A 351 2.65 -1.70 15.42
CA PHE A 351 2.82 -0.29 15.79
C PHE A 351 3.85 0.46 14.95
N LEU A 352 4.70 -0.27 14.21
CA LEU A 352 5.71 0.28 13.32
C LEU A 352 5.48 -0.20 11.89
N SER A 353 6.05 0.52 10.92
CA SER A 353 5.94 0.16 9.51
C SER A 353 6.56 -1.22 9.24
N GLU A 354 5.70 -2.19 8.94
CA GLU A 354 6.04 -3.55 8.50
C GLU A 354 7.05 -3.56 7.34
N HIS A 355 6.87 -2.65 6.38
CA HIS A 355 7.75 -2.49 5.22
C HIS A 355 9.17 -2.05 5.59
N ALA A 356 9.29 -1.10 6.53
CA ALA A 356 10.59 -0.62 6.99
C ALA A 356 11.36 -1.71 7.76
N LEU A 357 10.67 -2.46 8.61
CA LEU A 357 11.24 -3.59 9.34
C LEU A 357 11.73 -4.69 8.39
N ILE A 358 10.92 -5.06 7.39
CA ILE A 358 11.32 -6.06 6.39
C ILE A 358 12.52 -5.57 5.56
N ALA A 359 12.47 -4.34 5.05
CA ALA A 359 13.55 -3.78 4.23
C ALA A 359 14.89 -3.74 4.97
N PHE A 360 14.87 -3.57 6.29
CA PHE A 360 16.06 -3.59 7.13
C PHE A 360 16.52 -5.01 7.50
N ILE A 361 15.61 -5.91 7.89
CA ILE A 361 15.94 -7.24 8.41
C ILE A 361 16.27 -8.24 7.28
N ALA A 362 15.60 -8.14 6.15
CA ALA A 362 15.78 -9.08 5.03
C ALA A 362 17.22 -9.14 4.51
N PRO A 363 17.94 -8.02 4.29
CA PRO A 363 19.35 -8.06 3.91
C PRO A 363 20.24 -8.74 4.95
N ILE A 364 19.94 -8.60 6.24
CA ILE A 364 20.67 -9.25 7.33
C ILE A 364 20.45 -10.77 7.28
N PHE A 365 19.20 -11.20 7.05
CA PHE A 365 18.88 -12.61 6.84
C PHE A 365 19.60 -13.20 5.62
N MET A 366 19.68 -12.46 4.52
CA MET A 366 20.45 -12.85 3.35
C MET A 366 21.94 -12.95 3.63
N MET A 367 22.52 -11.99 4.37
CA MET A 367 23.92 -12.02 4.78
C MET A 367 24.22 -13.25 5.65
N VAL A 368 23.33 -13.56 6.60
CA VAL A 368 23.44 -14.75 7.46
C VAL A 368 23.38 -16.04 6.64
N TYR A 369 22.43 -16.13 5.72
CA TYR A 369 22.28 -17.27 4.81
C TYR A 369 23.54 -17.50 3.97
N MET A 370 24.08 -16.43 3.36
CA MET A 370 25.31 -16.49 2.56
C MET A 370 26.53 -16.91 3.39
N GLY A 371 26.68 -16.36 4.60
CA GLY A 371 27.74 -16.76 5.51
C GLY A 371 27.64 -18.23 5.90
N ALA A 372 26.43 -18.72 6.14
CA ALA A 372 26.18 -20.11 6.53
C ALA A 372 26.48 -21.11 5.39
N ILE A 373 26.14 -20.76 4.15
CA ILE A 373 26.50 -21.52 2.94
C ILE A 373 28.01 -21.64 2.79
N LYS A 374 28.72 -20.51 2.92
CA LYS A 374 30.20 -20.47 2.80
C LYS A 374 30.89 -21.32 3.86
N VAL A 375 30.45 -21.23 5.12
CA VAL A 375 31.05 -22.00 6.22
C VAL A 375 30.76 -23.50 6.11
N SER A 376 29.55 -23.86 5.66
CA SER A 376 29.13 -25.27 5.57
C SER A 376 29.63 -25.97 4.31
N GLY A 377 30.24 -25.25 3.35
CA GLY A 377 30.65 -25.80 2.06
C GLY A 377 29.48 -26.27 1.18
N VAL A 378 28.24 -25.86 1.49
CA VAL A 378 27.04 -26.24 0.73
C VAL A 378 26.81 -25.18 -0.33
N SER A 379 26.67 -25.57 -1.60
CA SER A 379 26.43 -24.62 -2.70
C SER A 379 25.10 -23.86 -2.55
N LYS A 380 24.04 -24.54 -2.11
CA LYS A 380 22.70 -23.96 -1.95
C LYS A 380 21.83 -24.71 -0.95
N ASP A 381 21.13 -23.95 -0.10
CA ASP A 381 20.09 -24.46 0.81
C ASP A 381 18.79 -23.66 0.63
N LYS A 382 18.01 -24.04 -0.39
CA LYS A 382 16.75 -23.36 -0.71
C LYS A 382 15.75 -23.39 0.46
N ALA A 383 15.72 -24.48 1.23
CA ALA A 383 14.78 -24.61 2.34
C ALA A 383 15.06 -23.58 3.45
N LEU A 384 16.35 -23.32 3.73
CA LEU A 384 16.78 -22.34 4.72
C LEU A 384 16.38 -20.91 4.33
N VAL A 385 16.73 -20.46 3.12
CA VAL A 385 16.39 -19.10 2.67
C VAL A 385 14.88 -18.88 2.56
N VAL A 386 14.12 -19.85 2.03
CA VAL A 386 12.65 -19.78 2.00
C VAL A 386 12.08 -19.68 3.41
N MET A 387 12.58 -20.48 4.36
CA MET A 387 12.15 -20.40 5.75
C MET A 387 12.43 -19.04 6.37
N MET A 388 13.64 -18.51 6.25
CA MET A 388 14.02 -17.22 6.85
C MET A 388 13.22 -16.07 6.24
N MET A 389 13.17 -15.99 4.92
CA MET A 389 12.56 -14.87 4.20
C MET A 389 11.04 -14.88 4.31
N LEU A 390 10.37 -16.03 4.15
CA LEU A 390 8.91 -16.09 4.23
C LEU A 390 8.38 -16.04 5.67
N THR A 391 9.14 -16.55 6.66
CA THR A 391 8.76 -16.36 8.07
C THR A 391 8.82 -14.88 8.44
N LEU A 392 9.89 -14.17 8.06
CA LEU A 392 10.01 -12.71 8.23
C LEU A 392 8.82 -12.00 7.58
N ASN A 393 8.53 -12.32 6.32
CA ASN A 393 7.50 -11.68 5.53
C ASN A 393 6.10 -11.83 6.14
N TYR A 394 5.66 -13.07 6.35
CA TYR A 394 4.28 -13.32 6.77
C TYR A 394 4.07 -12.97 8.25
N SER A 395 5.10 -13.08 9.09
CA SER A 395 5.01 -12.63 10.49
C SER A 395 4.83 -11.11 10.57
N ALA A 396 5.49 -10.34 9.70
CA ALA A 396 5.26 -8.90 9.62
C ALA A 396 3.85 -8.57 9.10
N ASN A 397 3.37 -9.24 8.03
CA ASN A 397 2.01 -9.00 7.49
C ASN A 397 0.91 -9.25 8.54
N VAL A 398 1.02 -10.31 9.35
CA VAL A 398 0.05 -10.60 10.42
C VAL A 398 0.18 -9.69 11.64
N GLY A 399 1.16 -8.79 11.68
CA GLY A 399 1.19 -7.66 12.60
C GLY A 399 0.05 -6.67 12.36
N GLY A 400 -0.44 -6.59 11.12
CA GLY A 400 -1.51 -5.73 10.67
C GLY A 400 -2.73 -5.60 11.57
N PRO A 401 -3.42 -6.70 11.89
CA PRO A 401 -4.62 -6.67 12.71
C PRO A 401 -4.43 -6.03 14.10
N GLY A 402 -3.20 -5.99 14.63
CA GLY A 402 -2.94 -5.68 16.03
C GLY A 402 -3.21 -4.25 16.47
N SER A 403 -3.14 -3.25 15.57
CA SER A 403 -3.53 -1.87 15.94
C SER A 403 -3.98 -1.05 14.73
N PRO A 404 -4.75 0.03 14.93
CA PRO A 404 -5.11 0.98 13.88
C PRO A 404 -3.89 1.61 13.17
N ALA A 405 -2.75 1.71 13.85
CA ALA A 405 -1.54 2.34 13.32
C ALA A 405 -0.70 1.40 12.43
N ALA A 406 -0.94 0.08 12.47
CA ALA A 406 -0.15 -0.90 11.74
C ALA A 406 -0.21 -0.72 10.22
N GLY A 407 -1.38 -0.35 9.70
CA GLY A 407 -1.60 -0.21 8.27
C GLY A 407 -2.96 0.42 8.00
N GLY A 408 -3.07 1.13 6.88
CA GLY A 408 -4.24 1.97 6.69
C GLY A 408 -5.55 1.19 6.55
N ARG A 409 -5.50 -0.09 6.14
CA ARG A 409 -6.67 -1.00 6.10
C ARG A 409 -7.55 -0.93 7.36
N ASN A 410 -6.94 -0.84 8.54
CA ASN A 410 -7.65 -0.74 9.81
C ASN A 410 -8.33 0.62 9.98
N ALA A 411 -7.63 1.70 9.64
CA ALA A 411 -8.21 3.04 9.69
C ALA A 411 -9.36 3.24 8.70
N ILE A 412 -9.31 2.61 7.51
CA ILE A 412 -10.45 2.62 6.57
C ILE A 412 -11.66 2.02 7.25
N MET A 413 -11.51 0.85 7.85
CA MET A 413 -12.61 0.18 8.51
C MET A 413 -13.15 1.02 9.68
N ILE A 414 -12.29 1.65 10.49
CA ILE A 414 -12.75 2.58 11.54
C ILE A 414 -13.52 3.76 10.95
N GLY A 415 -13.03 4.33 9.84
CA GLY A 415 -13.71 5.40 9.12
C GLY A 415 -15.09 4.97 8.60
N ILE A 416 -15.20 3.76 8.05
CA ILE A 416 -16.47 3.20 7.57
C ILE A 416 -17.42 2.95 8.74
N LEU A 417 -16.95 2.35 9.84
CA LEU A 417 -17.77 2.13 11.03
C LEU A 417 -18.29 3.46 11.60
N SER A 418 -17.46 4.51 11.59
CA SER A 418 -17.86 5.85 12.00
C SER A 418 -19.00 6.42 11.14
N ASP A 419 -19.12 6.04 9.86
CA ASP A 419 -20.23 6.47 8.99
C ASP A 419 -21.58 5.88 9.42
N TYR A 420 -21.53 4.76 10.13
CA TYR A 420 -22.69 4.11 10.75
C TYR A 420 -22.89 4.56 12.21
N ASN A 421 -22.23 5.66 12.62
CA ASN A 421 -22.20 6.18 14.00
C ASN A 421 -21.58 5.21 15.01
N ILE A 422 -20.72 4.29 14.56
CA ILE A 422 -19.99 3.35 15.42
C ILE A 422 -18.55 3.84 15.57
N SER A 423 -18.24 4.44 16.72
CA SER A 423 -16.89 4.90 17.04
C SER A 423 -16.10 3.84 17.80
N ILE A 424 -15.03 3.33 17.21
CA ILE A 424 -14.07 2.43 17.88
C ILE A 424 -12.84 3.24 18.31
N THR A 425 -12.52 3.17 19.59
CA THR A 425 -11.30 3.79 20.14
C THR A 425 -10.05 2.98 19.75
N PHE A 426 -8.88 3.62 19.77
CA PHE A 426 -7.62 2.93 19.49
C PHE A 426 -7.40 1.73 20.43
N GLY A 427 -7.66 1.93 21.73
CA GLY A 427 -7.52 0.88 22.74
C GLY A 427 -8.46 -0.31 22.52
N GLN A 428 -9.71 -0.05 22.14
CA GLN A 428 -10.67 -1.12 21.80
C GLN A 428 -10.18 -1.94 20.60
N TRP A 429 -9.69 -1.30 19.54
CA TRP A 429 -9.14 -2.04 18.39
C TRP A 429 -7.97 -2.94 18.83
N VAL A 430 -7.03 -2.40 19.60
CA VAL A 430 -5.90 -3.17 20.12
C VAL A 430 -6.37 -4.36 20.95
N GLN A 431 -7.39 -4.18 21.79
CA GLN A 431 -7.99 -5.27 22.57
C GLN A 431 -8.60 -6.36 21.67
N TYR A 432 -9.26 -5.97 20.57
CA TYR A 432 -9.90 -6.90 19.65
C TYR A 432 -8.93 -7.57 18.66
N GLY A 433 -7.78 -6.95 18.36
CA GLY A 433 -6.87 -7.41 17.31
C GLY A 433 -5.53 -7.93 17.79
N LEU A 434 -4.92 -7.29 18.79
CA LEU A 434 -3.58 -7.65 19.24
C LEU A 434 -3.48 -9.10 19.75
N PRO A 435 -4.47 -9.71 20.45
CA PRO A 435 -4.39 -11.11 20.86
C PRO A 435 -4.30 -12.13 19.71
N PHE A 436 -4.71 -11.76 18.50
CA PHE A 436 -4.56 -12.61 17.31
C PHE A 436 -3.11 -12.65 16.81
N VAL A 437 -2.42 -11.51 16.85
CA VAL A 437 -1.11 -11.30 16.22
C VAL A 437 -0.02 -12.28 16.70
N PRO A 438 0.30 -12.41 18.01
CA PRO A 438 1.37 -13.30 18.44
C PRO A 438 1.00 -14.77 18.23
N VAL A 439 -0.27 -15.14 18.37
CA VAL A 439 -0.74 -16.52 18.14
C VAL A 439 -0.55 -16.90 16.68
N MET A 440 -0.98 -16.04 15.76
CA MET A 440 -0.82 -16.30 14.34
C MET A 440 0.66 -16.34 13.93
N ALA A 441 1.48 -15.43 14.45
CA ALA A 441 2.92 -15.41 14.16
C ALA A 441 3.64 -16.69 14.65
N VAL A 442 3.26 -17.22 15.82
CA VAL A 442 3.76 -18.51 16.31
C VAL A 442 3.34 -19.64 15.38
N ILE A 443 2.10 -19.63 14.88
CA ILE A 443 1.60 -20.65 13.94
C ILE A 443 2.35 -20.59 12.60
N ILE A 444 2.62 -19.40 12.08
CA ILE A 444 3.46 -19.20 10.87
C ILE A 444 4.86 -19.77 11.09
N GLY A 445 5.50 -19.38 12.20
CA GLY A 445 6.83 -19.87 12.55
C GLY A 445 6.87 -21.39 12.71
N LEU A 446 5.86 -21.97 13.39
CA LEU A 446 5.75 -23.41 13.59
C LEU A 446 5.53 -24.14 12.25
N TYR A 447 4.68 -23.61 11.37
CA TYR A 447 4.46 -24.16 10.03
C TYR A 447 5.78 -24.24 9.25
N PHE A 448 6.52 -23.14 9.15
CA PHE A 448 7.79 -23.13 8.42
C PHE A 448 8.83 -24.03 9.08
N TYR A 449 8.93 -24.00 10.41
CA TYR A 449 9.85 -24.89 11.12
C TYR A 449 9.53 -26.36 10.86
N LEU A 450 8.27 -26.79 10.97
CA LEU A 450 7.89 -28.20 10.77
C LEU A 450 8.05 -28.65 9.31
N VAL A 451 7.67 -27.81 8.35
CA VAL A 451 7.75 -28.12 6.92
C VAL A 451 9.19 -28.10 6.39
N MET A 452 10.02 -27.19 6.89
CA MET A 452 11.37 -26.98 6.36
C MET A 452 12.47 -27.70 7.14
N ARG A 453 12.32 -27.96 8.45
CA ARG A 453 13.41 -28.54 9.28
C ARG A 453 14.03 -29.82 8.73
N LYS A 454 13.25 -30.65 8.02
CA LYS A 454 13.73 -31.91 7.43
C LYS A 454 14.47 -31.72 6.10
N LYS A 455 14.26 -30.58 5.44
CA LYS A 455 14.82 -30.23 4.12
C LYS A 455 16.06 -29.34 4.21
N ILE A 456 16.29 -28.73 5.36
CA ILE A 456 17.44 -27.86 5.64
C ILE A 456 18.71 -28.72 5.75
N LYS A 457 19.73 -28.34 4.99
CA LYS A 457 21.06 -28.97 4.99
C LYS A 457 21.94 -28.37 6.09
N ILE A 458 21.83 -27.07 6.34
CA ILE A 458 22.65 -26.34 7.30
C ILE A 458 21.98 -26.34 8.69
N LYS A 459 22.49 -27.15 9.61
CA LYS A 459 21.89 -27.34 10.93
C LYS A 459 22.36 -26.34 11.99
N GLU A 460 23.56 -25.80 11.85
CA GLU A 460 24.10 -24.79 12.75
C GLU A 460 24.07 -23.41 12.08
N LEU A 461 23.26 -22.51 12.65
CA LEU A 461 23.12 -21.16 12.15
C LEU A 461 23.36 -20.17 13.29
N ASN A 462 24.44 -19.41 13.20
CA ASN A 462 24.73 -18.35 14.18
C ASN A 462 24.26 -16.99 13.66
N ILE A 463 22.95 -16.74 13.76
CA ILE A 463 22.35 -15.46 13.42
C ILE A 463 22.89 -14.36 14.35
N SER A 464 23.10 -14.66 15.63
CA SER A 464 23.50 -13.66 16.64
C SER A 464 24.88 -13.05 16.37
N ALA A 465 25.80 -13.79 15.74
CA ALA A 465 27.09 -13.24 15.31
C ALA A 465 26.94 -12.15 14.23
N ALA A 466 26.07 -12.35 13.24
CA ALA A 466 25.78 -11.35 12.21
C ALA A 466 25.05 -10.13 12.80
N VAL A 467 24.11 -10.38 13.71
CA VAL A 467 23.41 -9.32 14.45
C VAL A 467 24.38 -8.49 15.28
N LYS A 468 25.34 -9.13 15.96
CA LYS A 468 26.37 -8.42 16.74
C LYS A 468 27.25 -7.54 15.84
N ARG A 469 27.60 -8.01 14.63
CA ARG A 469 28.37 -7.25 13.64
C ARG A 469 27.61 -6.03 13.12
N GLU A 470 26.31 -6.16 12.82
CA GLU A 470 25.48 -5.03 12.39
C GLU A 470 25.14 -4.07 13.55
N ALA A 471 24.90 -4.60 14.75
CA ALA A 471 24.66 -3.81 15.97
C ALA A 471 25.83 -2.89 16.30
N GLN A 472 27.07 -3.36 16.09
CA GLN A 472 28.28 -2.57 16.27
C GLN A 472 28.35 -1.37 15.33
N LYS A 473 27.73 -1.42 14.14
CA LYS A 473 27.74 -0.31 13.16
C LYS A 473 26.80 0.84 13.53
N ILE A 474 25.69 0.56 14.24
CA ILE A 474 24.68 1.59 14.60
C ILE A 474 25.14 2.43 15.80
N GLY A 475 25.99 1.90 16.67
CA GLY A 475 26.52 2.64 17.82
C GLY A 475 25.47 3.00 18.89
N LYS A 476 25.79 3.99 19.74
CA LYS A 476 24.92 4.45 20.84
C LYS A 476 23.68 5.20 20.30
N MET A 477 22.60 5.20 21.10
CA MET A 477 21.35 5.88 20.75
C MET A 477 21.58 7.38 20.61
N THR A 478 21.18 7.94 19.47
CA THR A 478 21.32 9.38 19.22
C THR A 478 20.25 10.17 19.96
N PRO A 479 20.46 11.48 20.26
CA PRO A 479 19.43 12.32 20.85
C PRO A 479 18.14 12.40 20.01
N ALA A 480 18.25 12.29 18.69
CA ALA A 480 17.11 12.29 17.77
C ALA A 480 16.26 11.02 17.93
N GLU A 481 16.89 9.86 18.05
CA GLU A 481 16.19 8.59 18.34
C GLU A 481 15.47 8.66 19.69
N TYR A 482 16.11 9.22 20.73
CA TYR A 482 15.53 9.30 22.07
C TYR A 482 14.29 10.19 22.11
N LYS A 483 14.38 11.39 21.52
CA LYS A 483 13.24 12.30 21.40
C LYS A 483 12.09 11.68 20.60
N THR A 484 12.39 10.99 19.49
CA THR A 484 11.37 10.32 18.66
C THR A 484 10.69 9.20 19.43
N ALA A 485 11.45 8.39 20.17
CA ALA A 485 10.90 7.33 21.01
C ALA A 485 9.98 7.89 22.11
N ILE A 486 10.36 8.98 22.77
CA ILE A 486 9.50 9.66 23.76
C ILE A 486 8.19 10.11 23.13
N VAL A 487 8.25 10.79 21.99
CA VAL A 487 7.02 11.25 21.31
C VAL A 487 6.14 10.08 20.91
N LEU A 488 6.72 8.98 20.43
CA LEU A 488 5.97 7.76 20.09
C LEU A 488 5.27 7.16 21.33
N VAL A 489 5.96 7.07 22.47
CA VAL A 489 5.37 6.56 23.72
C VAL A 489 4.24 7.48 24.20
N LEU A 490 4.44 8.79 24.16
CA LEU A 490 3.41 9.77 24.53
C LEU A 490 2.20 9.70 23.60
N LEU A 491 2.42 9.50 22.29
CA LEU A 491 1.35 9.34 21.32
C LEU A 491 0.52 8.08 21.59
N ILE A 492 1.17 6.95 21.85
CA ILE A 492 0.48 5.70 22.19
C ILE A 492 -0.35 5.87 23.48
N PHE A 493 0.20 6.55 24.49
CA PHE A 493 -0.53 6.89 25.69
C PHE A 493 -1.74 7.79 25.40
N MET A 494 -1.58 8.83 24.56
CA MET A 494 -2.67 9.70 24.14
C MET A 494 -3.79 8.95 23.43
N TRP A 495 -3.45 8.06 22.50
CA TRP A 495 -4.43 7.21 21.83
C TRP A 495 -5.16 6.28 22.80
N SER A 496 -4.43 5.67 23.73
CA SER A 496 -5.03 4.73 24.68
C SER A 496 -5.96 5.41 25.68
N ALA A 497 -5.61 6.60 26.17
CA ALA A 497 -6.35 7.27 27.25
C ALA A 497 -7.39 8.28 26.74
N PHE A 498 -7.18 8.91 25.58
CA PHE A 498 -7.98 10.07 25.16
C PHE A 498 -8.61 9.99 23.76
N SER A 499 -8.45 8.87 23.03
CA SER A 499 -9.03 8.73 21.68
C SER A 499 -10.55 8.80 21.63
N SER A 500 -11.25 8.49 22.73
CA SER A 500 -12.70 8.64 22.84
C SER A 500 -13.17 10.10 22.78
N ARG A 501 -12.35 11.05 23.26
CA ARG A 501 -12.70 12.48 23.32
C ARG A 501 -12.15 13.28 22.15
N TYR A 502 -10.91 13.01 21.74
CA TYR A 502 -10.21 13.82 20.75
C TYR A 502 -10.02 13.13 19.40
N GLY A 503 -10.66 11.96 19.20
CA GLY A 503 -10.45 11.14 18.03
C GLY A 503 -9.03 10.57 17.95
N MET A 504 -8.69 10.00 16.80
CA MET A 504 -7.35 9.47 16.56
C MET A 504 -6.46 10.47 15.82
N GLY A 505 -7.02 11.35 15.00
CA GLY A 505 -6.27 12.33 14.22
C GLY A 505 -5.63 13.43 15.06
N GLY A 506 -6.36 13.94 16.06
CA GLY A 506 -5.91 15.01 16.95
C GLY A 506 -4.57 14.72 17.65
N PRO A 507 -4.45 13.61 18.40
CA PRO A 507 -3.19 13.22 19.04
C PRO A 507 -1.99 13.12 18.07
N VAL A 508 -2.23 12.65 16.85
CA VAL A 508 -1.13 12.49 15.88
C VAL A 508 -0.67 13.83 15.33
N ILE A 509 -1.59 14.74 15.02
CA ILE A 509 -1.21 16.10 14.62
C ILE A 509 -0.34 16.74 15.71
N MET A 510 -0.73 16.60 16.97
CA MET A 510 0.07 17.09 18.10
C MET A 510 1.47 16.48 18.13
N ALA A 511 1.59 15.16 17.90
CA ALA A 511 2.87 14.48 17.81
C ALA A 511 3.74 14.99 16.64
N LEU A 512 3.14 15.25 15.47
CA LEU A 512 3.86 15.83 14.33
C LEU A 512 4.38 17.24 14.63
N VAL A 513 3.56 18.08 15.26
CA VAL A 513 3.96 19.42 15.70
C VAL A 513 5.11 19.33 16.72
N ALA A 514 5.01 18.42 17.69
CA ALA A 514 6.07 18.19 18.67
C ALA A 514 7.38 17.75 17.99
N LEU A 515 7.34 16.80 17.04
CA LEU A 515 8.53 16.35 16.30
C LEU A 515 9.14 17.45 15.44
N ASN A 516 8.31 18.37 14.92
CA ASN A 516 8.79 19.53 14.18
C ASN A 516 9.49 20.53 15.09
N ILE A 517 8.88 20.90 16.23
CA ILE A 517 9.48 21.79 17.24
C ILE A 517 10.79 21.20 17.79
N LEU A 518 10.86 19.88 17.97
CA LEU A 518 12.07 19.18 18.44
C LEU A 518 13.18 19.09 17.38
N GLY A 519 12.96 19.59 16.17
CA GLY A 519 13.92 19.62 15.05
C GLY A 519 14.10 18.28 14.33
N ILE A 520 13.17 17.33 14.51
CA ILE A 520 13.28 15.96 13.99
C ILE A 520 12.59 15.85 12.63
N LEU A 521 11.35 16.31 12.56
CA LEU A 521 10.50 16.22 11.37
C LEU A 521 10.41 17.59 10.67
N ARG A 522 10.88 17.70 9.43
CA ARG A 522 10.74 18.92 8.60
C ARG A 522 9.61 18.73 7.60
N TRP A 523 9.07 19.83 7.08
CA TRP A 523 8.02 19.77 6.06
C TRP A 523 8.45 19.02 4.79
N LYS A 524 9.73 19.13 4.39
CA LYS A 524 10.29 18.33 3.27
C LYS A 524 10.17 16.82 3.53
N ASP A 525 10.30 16.39 4.78
CA ASP A 525 10.19 14.98 5.16
C ASP A 525 8.69 14.55 5.11
N VAL A 526 7.75 15.45 5.44
CA VAL A 526 6.30 15.22 5.26
C VAL A 526 5.92 15.15 3.78
N ASN A 527 6.55 15.94 2.90
CA ASN A 527 6.30 15.87 1.45
C ASN A 527 6.72 14.52 0.83
N SER A 528 7.58 13.76 1.50
CA SER A 528 8.04 12.44 1.04
C SER A 528 7.09 11.28 1.36
N ILE A 529 5.98 11.54 2.04
CA ILE A 529 4.99 10.50 2.32
C ILE A 529 4.20 10.11 1.06
N HIS A 530 3.65 8.91 1.09
CA HIS A 530 2.75 8.39 0.06
C HIS A 530 1.39 9.11 0.12
N TRP A 531 1.23 10.20 -0.61
CA TRP A 531 -0.02 10.98 -0.68
C TRP A 531 -1.14 10.26 -1.43
N ASP A 532 -0.79 9.38 -2.36
CA ASP A 532 -1.69 8.45 -3.04
C ASP A 532 -2.42 7.54 -2.05
N VAL A 533 -1.70 7.08 -1.02
CA VAL A 533 -2.25 6.32 0.11
C VAL A 533 -3.26 7.22 0.82
N VAL A 534 -2.91 8.42 1.28
CA VAL A 534 -3.85 9.36 1.94
C VAL A 534 -5.11 9.63 1.09
N ALA A 535 -4.96 9.86 -0.21
CA ALA A 535 -6.07 10.09 -1.12
C ALA A 535 -7.01 8.87 -1.23
N LEU A 536 -6.44 7.65 -1.28
CA LEU A 536 -7.21 6.41 -1.25
C LEU A 536 -8.12 6.32 -0.01
N TYR A 537 -7.62 6.67 1.18
CA TYR A 537 -8.44 6.69 2.41
C TYR A 537 -9.56 7.71 2.31
N ALA A 538 -9.26 8.91 1.79
CA ALA A 538 -10.24 9.97 1.63
C ALA A 538 -11.37 9.53 0.68
N ALA A 539 -11.03 8.91 -0.45
CA ALA A 539 -12.01 8.38 -1.39
C ALA A 539 -12.81 7.21 -0.82
N ALA A 540 -12.17 6.25 -0.14
CA ALA A 540 -12.85 5.13 0.52
C ALA A 540 -13.86 5.62 1.57
N SER A 541 -13.45 6.60 2.38
CA SER A 541 -14.32 7.24 3.37
C SER A 541 -15.49 7.97 2.71
N ALA A 542 -15.24 8.66 1.59
CA ALA A 542 -16.28 9.35 0.84
C ALA A 542 -17.27 8.39 0.17
N MET A 543 -16.79 7.27 -0.39
CA MET A 543 -17.66 6.22 -0.93
C MET A 543 -18.49 5.55 0.15
N GLY A 544 -17.91 5.27 1.32
CA GLY A 544 -18.63 4.75 2.48
C GLY A 544 -19.82 5.64 2.85
N THR A 545 -19.57 6.94 3.00
CA THR A 545 -20.62 7.94 3.26
C THR A 545 -21.64 8.03 2.12
N GLY A 546 -21.18 8.03 0.86
CA GLY A 546 -22.07 8.08 -0.30
C GLY A 546 -23.00 6.87 -0.38
N LEU A 547 -22.49 5.66 -0.15
CA LEU A 547 -23.27 4.42 -0.15
C LEU A 547 -24.25 4.38 1.02
N ALA A 548 -23.79 4.80 2.20
CA ALA A 548 -24.56 4.84 3.43
C ALA A 548 -25.75 5.80 3.33
N ILE A 549 -25.53 7.01 2.79
CA ILE A 549 -26.54 8.07 2.75
C ILE A 549 -27.54 7.89 1.60
N THR A 550 -27.09 7.44 0.42
CA THR A 550 -27.98 7.23 -0.74
C THR A 550 -28.88 6.01 -0.62
N GLY A 551 -28.64 5.12 0.35
CA GLY A 551 -29.35 3.84 0.48
C GLY A 551 -28.82 2.75 -0.46
N ALA A 552 -27.80 3.04 -1.29
CA ALA A 552 -27.12 2.03 -2.11
C ALA A 552 -26.54 0.88 -1.29
N ALA A 553 -26.03 1.18 -0.09
CA ALA A 553 -25.52 0.17 0.85
C ALA A 553 -26.58 -0.89 1.19
N LEU A 554 -27.86 -0.50 1.33
CA LEU A 554 -28.96 -1.43 1.62
C LEU A 554 -29.16 -2.45 0.50
N LEU A 555 -29.11 -1.99 -0.76
CA LEU A 555 -29.30 -2.85 -1.92
C LEU A 555 -28.20 -3.90 -2.04
N ILE A 556 -26.93 -3.48 -1.87
CA ILE A 556 -25.80 -4.42 -1.96
C ILE A 556 -25.89 -5.45 -0.84
N ALA A 557 -26.17 -4.99 0.37
CA ALA A 557 -26.33 -5.84 1.54
C ALA A 557 -27.47 -6.86 1.37
N ASP A 558 -28.67 -6.42 0.96
CA ASP A 558 -29.82 -7.29 0.71
C ASP A 558 -29.51 -8.35 -0.37
N THR A 559 -28.78 -7.96 -1.43
CA THR A 559 -28.38 -8.88 -2.49
C THR A 559 -27.40 -9.94 -1.99
N PHE A 560 -26.40 -9.54 -1.19
CA PHE A 560 -25.39 -10.46 -0.69
C PHE A 560 -25.97 -11.47 0.31
N VAL A 561 -26.81 -11.00 1.24
CA VAL A 561 -27.51 -11.84 2.24
C VAL A 561 -28.31 -12.94 1.55
N ARG A 562 -28.96 -12.66 0.42
CA ARG A 562 -29.75 -13.64 -0.35
C ARG A 562 -28.93 -14.73 -1.02
N VAL A 563 -27.65 -14.49 -1.31
CA VAL A 563 -26.77 -15.46 -2.00
C VAL A 563 -26.05 -16.37 -1.02
N LEU A 564 -25.89 -15.95 0.24
CA LEU A 564 -25.22 -16.74 1.25
C LEU A 564 -26.09 -17.92 1.73
N PRO A 565 -25.46 -19.07 2.07
CA PRO A 565 -26.15 -20.16 2.76
C PRO A 565 -26.77 -19.69 4.09
N GLU A 566 -27.98 -20.15 4.41
CA GLU A 566 -28.75 -19.72 5.58
C GLU A 566 -27.95 -19.81 6.90
N PHE A 567 -27.14 -20.86 7.07
CA PHE A 567 -26.33 -21.05 8.28
C PHE A 567 -25.25 -19.97 8.51
N LEU A 568 -24.81 -19.27 7.46
CA LEU A 568 -23.86 -18.15 7.55
C LEU A 568 -24.54 -16.80 7.72
N VAL A 569 -25.83 -16.70 7.39
CA VAL A 569 -26.58 -15.44 7.40
C VAL A 569 -27.11 -15.12 8.80
N HIS A 570 -27.62 -16.12 9.52
CA HIS A 570 -28.34 -15.90 10.78
C HIS A 570 -27.46 -15.69 12.01
N SER A 571 -26.14 -15.67 11.87
CA SER A 571 -25.23 -15.39 12.99
C SER A 571 -24.15 -14.39 12.61
N ALA A 572 -23.84 -13.50 13.55
CA ALA A 572 -22.74 -12.54 13.37
C ALA A 572 -21.41 -13.26 13.07
N ALA A 573 -21.21 -14.43 13.68
CA ALA A 573 -20.02 -15.26 13.45
C ALA A 573 -19.99 -15.82 12.02
N GLY A 574 -21.10 -16.35 11.52
CA GLY A 574 -21.22 -16.85 10.15
C GLY A 574 -20.92 -15.77 9.12
N LEU A 575 -21.48 -14.57 9.30
CA LEU A 575 -21.27 -13.45 8.39
C LEU A 575 -19.82 -12.94 8.43
N SER A 576 -19.21 -12.93 9.61
CA SER A 576 -17.79 -12.59 9.78
C SER A 576 -16.87 -13.61 9.09
N ILE A 577 -17.21 -14.90 9.15
CA ILE A 577 -16.49 -15.96 8.43
C ILE A 577 -16.60 -15.76 6.92
N ALA A 578 -17.82 -15.57 6.39
CA ALA A 578 -18.06 -15.38 4.97
C ALA A 578 -17.30 -14.17 4.40
N THR A 579 -17.40 -13.03 5.08
CA THR A 579 -16.69 -11.79 4.69
C THR A 579 -15.18 -11.93 4.77
N SER A 580 -14.66 -12.64 5.79
CA SER A 580 -13.22 -12.89 5.91
C SER A 580 -12.66 -13.77 4.78
N ILE A 581 -13.40 -14.78 4.31
CA ILE A 581 -12.99 -15.62 3.16
C ILE A 581 -12.87 -14.76 1.92
N PHE A 582 -13.93 -14.02 1.60
CA PHE A 582 -13.99 -13.19 0.40
C PHE A 582 -12.86 -12.14 0.41
N THR A 583 -12.68 -11.48 1.55
CA THR A 583 -11.65 -10.46 1.73
C THR A 583 -10.23 -11.03 1.68
N GLY A 584 -10.00 -12.16 2.35
CA GLY A 584 -8.70 -12.84 2.38
C GLY A 584 -8.26 -13.36 1.01
N VAL A 585 -9.20 -13.75 0.15
CA VAL A 585 -8.90 -14.10 -1.25
C VAL A 585 -8.64 -12.84 -2.07
N LEU A 586 -9.52 -11.83 -1.98
CA LEU A 586 -9.43 -10.64 -2.84
C LEU A 586 -8.15 -9.84 -2.61
N THR A 587 -7.68 -9.74 -1.37
CA THR A 587 -6.44 -9.02 -1.02
C THR A 587 -5.17 -9.59 -1.68
N ASN A 588 -5.22 -10.82 -2.20
CA ASN A 588 -4.08 -11.36 -2.96
C ASN A 588 -3.96 -10.75 -4.36
N PHE A 589 -5.03 -10.15 -4.90
CA PHE A 589 -5.07 -9.56 -6.24
C PHE A 589 -5.05 -8.03 -6.21
N MET A 590 -5.23 -7.43 -5.03
CA MET A 590 -5.36 -5.99 -4.85
C MET A 590 -4.80 -5.61 -3.48
N SER A 591 -4.19 -4.42 -3.34
CA SER A 591 -3.62 -3.96 -2.07
C SER A 591 -4.62 -4.03 -0.90
N ASP A 592 -4.12 -4.27 0.32
CA ASP A 592 -4.95 -4.42 1.52
C ASP A 592 -5.90 -3.24 1.74
N GLY A 593 -5.38 -2.02 1.57
CA GLY A 593 -6.16 -0.78 1.73
C GLY A 593 -7.27 -0.67 0.70
N ALA A 594 -6.97 -0.94 -0.58
CA ALA A 594 -7.98 -0.92 -1.63
C ALA A 594 -9.03 -2.03 -1.44
N THR A 595 -8.63 -3.18 -0.90
CA THR A 595 -9.55 -4.27 -0.55
C THR A 595 -10.56 -3.85 0.51
N VAL A 596 -10.12 -3.25 1.63
CA VAL A 596 -11.05 -2.75 2.65
C VAL A 596 -11.87 -1.56 2.13
N ALA A 597 -11.30 -0.70 1.29
CA ALA A 597 -12.02 0.40 0.66
C ALA A 597 -13.17 -0.06 -0.23
N ALA A 598 -12.99 -1.18 -0.94
CA ALA A 598 -14.00 -1.76 -1.81
C ALA A 598 -15.04 -2.60 -1.05
N ILE A 599 -14.59 -3.44 -0.11
CA ILE A 599 -15.42 -4.43 0.58
C ILE A 599 -16.08 -3.88 1.85
N GLY A 600 -15.37 -3.03 2.60
CA GLY A 600 -15.82 -2.51 3.89
C GLY A 600 -17.18 -1.80 3.83
N PRO A 601 -17.42 -0.90 2.85
CA PRO A 601 -18.72 -0.22 2.69
C PRO A 601 -19.88 -1.16 2.35
N ILE A 602 -19.59 -2.41 1.98
CA ILE A 602 -20.57 -3.45 1.70
C ILE A 602 -20.83 -4.28 2.96
N CYS A 603 -19.77 -4.65 3.68
CA CYS A 603 -19.86 -5.61 4.79
C CYS A 603 -20.46 -5.02 6.06
N VAL A 604 -20.15 -3.78 6.40
CA VAL A 604 -20.66 -3.10 7.60
C VAL A 604 -22.20 -2.94 7.56
N PRO A 605 -22.82 -2.35 6.51
CA PRO A 605 -24.28 -2.22 6.44
C PRO A 605 -24.98 -3.58 6.37
N MET A 606 -24.36 -4.55 5.69
CA MET A 606 -24.87 -5.91 5.61
C MET A 606 -24.99 -6.57 6.98
N ALA A 607 -24.01 -6.37 7.86
CA ALA A 607 -24.09 -6.85 9.22
C ALA A 607 -25.29 -6.25 9.97
N THR A 608 -25.54 -4.96 9.81
CA THR A 608 -26.70 -4.30 10.43
C THR A 608 -28.03 -4.89 9.96
N ILE A 609 -28.18 -5.19 8.67
CA ILE A 609 -29.40 -5.82 8.11
C ILE A 609 -29.58 -7.25 8.63
N ALA A 610 -28.49 -8.01 8.72
CA ALA A 610 -28.52 -9.40 9.19
C ALA A 610 -28.70 -9.52 10.72
N GLY A 611 -28.88 -8.41 11.45
CA GLY A 611 -28.92 -8.42 12.92
C GLY A 611 -27.58 -8.83 13.56
N ALA A 612 -26.49 -8.74 12.81
CA ALA A 612 -25.14 -9.07 13.24
C ALA A 612 -24.37 -7.84 13.72
N SER A 613 -23.38 -8.04 14.61
CA SER A 613 -22.48 -6.96 15.05
C SER A 613 -21.69 -6.39 13.87
N PRO A 614 -21.89 -5.11 13.48
CA PRO A 614 -21.18 -4.49 12.38
C PRO A 614 -19.68 -4.33 12.68
N VAL A 615 -19.35 -4.14 13.96
CA VAL A 615 -17.96 -4.11 14.43
C VAL A 615 -17.27 -5.45 14.18
N MET A 616 -17.93 -6.56 14.51
CA MET A 616 -17.32 -7.89 14.37
C MET A 616 -17.05 -8.24 12.91
N VAL A 617 -18.01 -7.96 12.03
CA VAL A 617 -17.89 -8.16 10.58
C VAL A 617 -16.84 -7.20 9.98
N GLY A 618 -16.83 -5.94 10.43
CA GLY A 618 -15.86 -4.95 10.02
C GLY A 618 -14.43 -5.34 10.40
N LEU A 619 -14.21 -5.76 11.65
CA LEU A 619 -12.91 -6.26 12.13
C LEU A 619 -12.48 -7.51 11.36
N ALA A 620 -13.38 -8.47 11.14
CA ALA A 620 -13.07 -9.68 10.37
C ALA A 620 -12.63 -9.35 8.93
N THR A 621 -13.31 -8.39 8.29
CA THR A 621 -12.94 -7.87 6.97
C THR A 621 -11.56 -7.21 7.01
N ALA A 622 -11.32 -6.29 7.95
CA ALA A 622 -10.03 -5.62 8.09
C ALA A 622 -8.89 -6.60 8.37
N PHE A 623 -9.11 -7.59 9.24
CA PHE A 623 -8.07 -8.55 9.60
C PHE A 623 -7.73 -9.46 8.42
N ALA A 624 -8.75 -9.98 7.73
CA ALA A 624 -8.57 -10.81 6.56
C ALA A 624 -7.87 -10.09 5.40
N SER A 625 -8.03 -8.77 5.29
CA SER A 625 -7.31 -7.99 4.27
C SER A 625 -5.79 -8.01 4.46
N SER A 626 -5.29 -8.36 5.65
CA SER A 626 -3.85 -8.53 5.91
C SER A 626 -3.28 -9.86 5.38
N PHE A 627 -4.14 -10.75 4.87
CA PHE A 627 -3.76 -12.13 4.49
C PHE A 627 -3.35 -12.26 3.00
N ALA A 628 -2.75 -11.21 2.45
CA ALA A 628 -2.17 -11.21 1.11
C ALA A 628 -0.85 -12.00 1.09
N HIS A 629 -0.96 -13.33 1.18
CA HIS A 629 0.17 -14.25 1.32
C HIS A 629 0.55 -14.99 0.03
N MET A 630 -0.37 -15.18 -0.92
CA MET A 630 -0.18 -16.07 -2.08
C MET A 630 0.61 -15.43 -3.24
N LEU A 631 0.40 -14.14 -3.49
CA LEU A 631 0.94 -13.45 -4.67
C LEU A 631 1.88 -12.31 -4.27
N ILE A 632 2.92 -12.10 -5.08
CA ILE A 632 3.91 -11.04 -4.86
C ILE A 632 3.27 -9.65 -4.92
N ILE A 633 2.27 -9.48 -5.78
CA ILE A 633 1.60 -8.19 -5.98
C ILE A 633 0.64 -7.82 -4.83
N GLY A 634 0.30 -8.78 -3.96
CA GLY A 634 -0.67 -8.56 -2.88
C GLY A 634 -0.23 -7.50 -1.87
N THR A 635 1.05 -7.53 -1.46
CA THR A 635 1.62 -6.51 -0.56
C THR A 635 3.00 -6.07 -1.01
N PRO A 636 3.41 -4.82 -0.72
CA PRO A 636 4.78 -4.39 -0.97
C PRO A 636 5.81 -5.19 -0.14
N ASN A 637 5.44 -5.72 1.02
CA ASN A 637 6.26 -6.66 1.79
C ASN A 637 6.68 -7.89 0.97
N ASN A 638 5.72 -8.52 0.28
CA ASN A 638 6.00 -9.68 -0.57
C ASN A 638 6.95 -9.31 -1.71
N ALA A 639 6.77 -8.13 -2.31
CA ALA A 639 7.64 -7.61 -3.36
C ALA A 639 9.07 -7.32 -2.89
N ILE A 640 9.24 -6.70 -1.71
CA ILE A 640 10.55 -6.45 -1.10
C ILE A 640 11.28 -7.76 -0.85
N ILE A 641 10.61 -8.75 -0.27
CA ILE A 641 11.21 -10.07 0.01
C ILE A 641 11.60 -10.77 -1.28
N PHE A 642 10.74 -10.75 -2.30
CA PHE A 642 11.08 -11.32 -3.60
C PHE A 642 12.28 -10.61 -4.23
N ALA A 643 12.36 -9.28 -4.18
CA ALA A 643 13.48 -8.53 -4.75
C ALA A 643 14.81 -8.81 -4.02
N LEU A 644 14.78 -8.92 -2.69
CA LEU A 644 15.96 -9.10 -1.85
C LEU A 644 16.41 -10.57 -1.75
N ALA A 645 15.54 -11.54 -1.99
CA ALA A 645 15.87 -12.96 -1.94
C ALA A 645 16.63 -13.43 -3.19
N LYS A 646 17.75 -12.77 -3.50
CA LYS A 646 18.67 -13.10 -4.58
C LYS A 646 20.05 -13.44 -4.04
N ASP A 647 20.73 -14.32 -4.73
CA ASP A 647 22.14 -14.60 -4.47
C ASP A 647 22.98 -13.39 -4.92
N TYR A 648 23.83 -12.86 -4.04
CA TYR A 648 24.62 -11.66 -4.34
C TYR A 648 25.78 -11.93 -5.31
N GLU A 649 26.25 -13.17 -5.43
CA GLU A 649 27.37 -13.53 -6.31
C GLU A 649 26.87 -13.94 -7.70
N THR A 650 25.75 -14.67 -7.76
CA THR A 650 25.22 -15.20 -9.03
C THR A 650 24.02 -14.44 -9.58
N GLY A 651 23.37 -13.60 -8.78
CA GLY A 651 22.13 -12.92 -9.15
C GLY A 651 20.90 -13.84 -9.22
N GLU A 652 21.06 -15.13 -8.89
CA GLU A 652 19.98 -16.12 -8.99
C GLU A 652 18.87 -15.84 -7.97
N GLN A 653 17.61 -15.95 -8.42
CA GLN A 653 16.44 -15.81 -7.56
C GLN A 653 16.31 -17.03 -6.62
N LEU A 654 16.41 -16.81 -5.31
CA LEU A 654 16.41 -17.88 -4.29
C LEU A 654 15.00 -18.25 -3.80
N VAL A 655 14.09 -17.26 -3.72
CA VAL A 655 12.68 -17.45 -3.40
C VAL A 655 11.84 -17.19 -4.65
N THR A 656 11.10 -18.18 -5.11
CA THR A 656 10.35 -18.11 -6.38
C THR A 656 8.87 -17.81 -6.18
N MET A 657 8.17 -17.42 -7.25
CA MET A 657 6.70 -17.28 -7.26
C MET A 657 5.98 -18.55 -6.81
N LYS A 658 6.52 -19.73 -7.13
CA LYS A 658 5.98 -21.01 -6.68
C LYS A 658 6.05 -21.17 -5.17
N ASP A 659 7.12 -20.67 -4.54
CA ASP A 659 7.28 -20.74 -3.09
C ASP A 659 6.25 -19.83 -2.39
N PHE A 660 6.03 -18.61 -2.93
CA PHE A 660 4.95 -17.71 -2.48
C PHE A 660 3.58 -18.36 -2.62
N PHE A 661 3.26 -18.94 -3.78
CA PHE A 661 1.94 -19.55 -3.97
C PHE A 661 1.73 -20.76 -3.05
N THR A 662 2.71 -21.65 -2.96
CA THR A 662 2.59 -22.91 -2.19
C THR A 662 2.53 -22.65 -0.69
N HIS A 663 3.47 -21.89 -0.15
CA HIS A 663 3.52 -21.61 1.28
C HIS A 663 2.53 -20.51 1.66
N GLY A 664 2.32 -19.53 0.79
CA GLY A 664 1.33 -18.47 1.00
C GLY A 664 -0.09 -18.97 1.02
N ALA A 665 -0.47 -19.94 0.16
CA ALA A 665 -1.80 -20.55 0.22
C ALA A 665 -2.02 -21.31 1.54
N ALA A 666 -1.01 -22.05 2.00
CA ALA A 666 -1.06 -22.72 3.29
C ALA A 666 -1.18 -21.71 4.45
N VAL A 667 -0.41 -20.63 4.42
CA VAL A 667 -0.46 -19.58 5.46
C VAL A 667 -1.77 -18.79 5.42
N LEU A 668 -2.35 -18.54 4.23
CA LEU A 668 -3.69 -17.95 4.11
C LEU A 668 -4.75 -18.83 4.77
N LEU A 669 -4.76 -20.13 4.46
CA LEU A 669 -5.69 -21.07 5.08
C LEU A 669 -5.51 -21.13 6.60
N LEU A 670 -4.27 -21.18 7.08
CA LEU A 670 -3.98 -21.12 8.53
C LEU A 670 -4.46 -19.81 9.15
N SER A 671 -4.27 -18.67 8.47
CA SER A 671 -4.68 -17.35 8.96
C SER A 671 -6.20 -17.26 9.09
N LEU A 672 -6.92 -17.79 8.10
CA LEU A 672 -8.37 -17.91 8.13
C LEU A 672 -8.84 -18.83 9.25
N ILE A 673 -8.25 -20.02 9.40
CA ILE A 673 -8.59 -20.97 10.48
C ILE A 673 -8.39 -20.33 11.85
N VAL A 674 -7.26 -19.64 12.07
CA VAL A 674 -6.99 -18.96 13.34
C VAL A 674 -7.98 -17.81 13.55
N LEU A 675 -8.25 -17.00 12.53
CA LEU A 675 -9.27 -15.96 12.62
C LEU A 675 -10.66 -16.55 12.95
N TRP A 676 -11.02 -17.72 12.45
CA TRP A 676 -12.32 -18.30 12.72
C TRP A 676 -12.40 -18.92 14.12
N PHE A 677 -11.46 -19.79 14.48
CA PHE A 677 -11.57 -20.58 15.70
C PHE A 677 -11.01 -19.86 16.93
N TRP A 678 -9.90 -19.14 16.80
CA TRP A 678 -9.29 -18.42 17.91
C TRP A 678 -9.98 -17.08 18.17
N VAL A 679 -10.32 -16.35 17.10
CA VAL A 679 -10.86 -14.99 17.20
C VAL A 679 -12.38 -15.01 17.22
N ILE A 680 -13.04 -15.29 16.09
CA ILE A 680 -14.50 -15.15 15.91
C ILE A 680 -15.29 -16.10 16.82
N LEU A 681 -14.97 -17.39 16.78
CA LEU A 681 -15.61 -18.43 17.58
C LEU A 681 -14.95 -18.62 18.95
N GLY A 682 -13.82 -17.95 19.18
CA GLY A 682 -13.06 -18.00 20.42
C GLY A 682 -13.29 -16.76 21.27
N TYR A 683 -12.25 -15.94 21.44
CA TYR A 683 -12.29 -14.88 22.45
C TYR A 683 -13.30 -13.75 22.16
N TRP A 684 -13.67 -13.50 20.89
CA TRP A 684 -14.70 -12.51 20.58
C TRP A 684 -16.09 -12.88 21.12
N ARG A 685 -16.38 -14.17 21.35
CA ARG A 685 -17.65 -14.59 21.98
C ARG A 685 -17.79 -14.11 23.42
N PHE A 686 -16.68 -13.80 24.08
CA PHE A 686 -16.64 -13.33 25.47
C PHE A 686 -16.43 -11.81 25.56
N MET A 687 -16.37 -11.12 24.42
CA MET A 687 -16.18 -9.68 24.36
C MET A 687 -17.49 -8.97 24.01
N SER A 688 -17.67 -7.77 24.56
CA SER A 688 -18.74 -6.86 24.16
C SER A 688 -18.29 -6.00 22.98
N PHE A 689 -19.16 -5.89 21.97
CA PHE A 689 -18.98 -5.00 20.84
C PHE A 689 -19.93 -3.80 20.97
N PRO A 690 -19.49 -2.57 20.63
CA PRO A 690 -20.37 -1.42 20.59
C PRO A 690 -21.45 -1.59 19.51
N ALA A 691 -22.64 -1.04 19.79
CA ALA A 691 -23.88 -1.20 19.02
C ALA A 691 -24.36 0.07 18.31
#